data_AF-A0AAW5YQF5-F1
#
_entry.id   AF-A0AAW5YQF5-F1
#
_cell.length_a   1.000
_cell.length_b   1.000
_cell.length_c   1.000
_cell.angle_alpha   90.00
_cell.angle_beta   90.00
_cell.angle_gamma   90.00
#
_symmetry.space_group_name_H-M   'P 1'
#
loop_
_entity.id
_entity.type
_entity.pdbx_description
1 polymer ?
#
loop_
_entity_poly.entity_id
_entity_poly.type
_entity_poly.pdbx_seq_one_letter_code
_entity_poly.pdbx_strand_id
1 'polypeptide(L)'
;MANVKILRNISPTQGIYEINGYEIKLYWSKNLYLDNPGFTPMECLEVLVNDIEYALENKDIKLFKRAIRSPLLANNVLNIAEKIFYNEFSDLLKLIYREFYSKAKVISKQGIIKFLIGEHIHTGNQNHIIKENIESFYTQLKNDLKNALVDLRIKGVKRILNSFPDYMRSKLLYTDLKEVCSNYLIRLGKIYIDEHLFFNRKKFGIFALGISDINSLVMNNIDFRYFIQPIFQQLEAYLTEKLKTHKYSFSDDIWLIIDIDIQIPITRKLDWTFLDGLIKVELKKYLHAHIQMGENLKGVTRRFRYIQMLGVALNKIQYNKYSSFLDIDVIQVQQIIDILQQIHSRTGTNYNIKTIQSCISECRLVFDWIVKKKEKNSIDNPFRAIILHNVEAFSESTSYIPEEVIKMLKEKLNELPRFVQAAWTIMMNTGIRISEVINLKEDCVIYDTKDSVYYLKFIPHKTLQYRRKLGLEDYHYLPINDTNLINVINQQIKDTKDLREINKENKIFLKNTPKGVKLYSNQEISRAINGLIHKYNICDRDGVLWKYTHHQCRKTVAVNLFTNGATVEEVSDWLTHLDSKSTMKHYHDIELMKIAELDAEYFDIMFSNLDLDIKDRYSPSEFKNLKDEIMLGSRNTPEGHGTCIKHVSFGPCHKKKCVGCKMLITGPQKLSMWKTLYSEQQTYLDEWIKVMIENKIDDWKDYREYQAEINLLQIYGDTIQKLEKFIKERLSEDEQKRYLHN
;
A
#
# COMPACT_ATOMS: atom_id res chain seq x y z
N MET A 1 13.48 22.56 72.83
CA MET A 1 12.75 23.85 72.90
C MET A 1 13.55 24.85 72.12
N ALA A 2 13.03 25.27 70.98
CA ALA A 2 13.67 26.26 70.12
C ALA A 2 13.92 27.59 70.86
N ASN A 3 15.15 28.10 70.80
CA ASN A 3 15.50 29.42 71.33
C ASN A 3 15.41 30.43 70.20
N VAL A 4 14.39 31.27 70.19
CA VAL A 4 14.13 32.26 69.14
C VAL A 4 14.29 33.66 69.74
N LYS A 5 15.08 34.54 69.11
CA LYS A 5 15.19 35.96 69.48
C LYS A 5 15.05 36.86 68.25
N ILE A 6 14.52 38.07 68.42
CA ILE A 6 14.40 39.05 67.33
C ILE A 6 15.67 39.90 67.31
N LEU A 7 16.40 39.88 66.20
CA LEU A 7 17.63 40.67 66.04
C LEU A 7 17.35 42.02 65.35
N ARG A 8 16.54 42.02 64.28
CA ARG A 8 16.21 43.25 63.53
C ARG A 8 14.91 43.15 62.75
N ASN A 9 14.03 44.14 62.88
CA ASN A 9 12.83 44.25 62.01
C ASN A 9 13.19 45.02 60.73
N ILE A 10 12.93 44.42 59.56
CA ILE A 10 13.24 45.03 58.25
C ILE A 10 11.98 45.71 57.67
N SER A 11 10.81 45.08 57.81
CA SER A 11 9.51 45.61 57.36
C SER A 11 8.36 44.95 58.16
N PRO A 12 7.08 45.37 57.99
CA PRO A 12 5.93 44.75 58.65
C PRO A 12 5.74 43.25 58.35
N THR A 13 6.43 42.72 57.34
CA THR A 13 6.34 41.34 56.87
C THR A 13 7.70 40.64 56.76
N GLN A 14 8.81 41.28 57.16
CA GLN A 14 10.16 40.72 57.11
C GLN A 14 10.98 41.08 58.36
N GLY A 15 11.63 40.09 58.96
CA GLY A 15 12.50 40.26 60.12
C GLY A 15 13.72 39.34 60.08
N ILE A 16 14.75 39.70 60.84
CA ILE A 16 15.91 38.88 61.14
C ILE A 16 15.75 38.33 62.55
N TYR A 17 15.81 37.01 62.66
CA TYR A 17 15.62 36.26 63.89
C TYR A 17 16.89 35.46 64.18
N GLU A 18 17.30 35.38 65.43
CA GLU A 18 18.24 34.39 65.92
C GLU A 18 17.43 33.14 66.29
N ILE A 19 17.71 32.00 65.69
CA ILE A 19 17.04 30.73 66.02
C ILE A 19 18.14 29.71 66.32
N ASN A 20 18.16 29.18 67.55
CA ASN A 20 19.17 28.24 68.02
C ASN A 20 20.62 28.70 67.74
N GLY A 21 20.90 30.01 67.85
CA GLY A 21 22.21 30.62 67.61
C GLY A 21 22.52 31.01 66.16
N TYR A 22 21.59 30.80 65.22
CA TYR A 22 21.76 31.17 63.81
C TYR A 22 20.94 32.40 63.43
N GLU A 23 21.56 33.36 62.73
CA GLU A 23 20.88 34.53 62.18
C GLU A 23 20.16 34.21 60.86
N ILE A 24 18.82 34.35 60.84
CA ILE A 24 17.98 33.99 59.71
C ILE A 24 16.98 35.10 59.39
N LYS A 25 16.93 35.50 58.11
CA LYS A 25 15.93 36.40 57.56
C LYS A 25 14.68 35.60 57.15
N LEU A 26 13.54 35.93 57.73
CA LEU A 26 12.25 35.27 57.46
C LEU A 26 11.19 36.27 56.99
N TYR A 27 10.29 35.82 56.10
CA TYR A 27 9.09 36.56 55.72
C TYR A 27 7.95 36.21 56.70
N TRP A 28 7.94 36.88 57.85
CA TRP A 28 7.03 36.59 58.96
C TRP A 28 6.37 37.89 59.40
N SER A 29 5.04 38.00 59.27
CA SER A 29 4.28 39.17 59.70
C SER A 29 3.54 38.90 60.99
N LYS A 30 3.49 39.91 61.86
CA LYS A 30 2.66 39.89 63.08
C LYS A 30 1.15 39.83 62.77
N ASN A 31 0.71 40.21 61.56
CA ASN A 31 -0.72 40.35 61.21
C ASN A 31 -1.29 39.25 60.28
N LEU A 32 -0.45 38.37 59.72
CA LEU A 32 -0.88 37.35 58.74
C LEU A 32 -1.32 36.01 59.35
N TYR A 33 -1.15 35.81 60.66
CA TYR A 33 -1.34 34.51 61.33
C TYR A 33 -2.17 34.61 62.63
N LEU A 34 -2.81 35.76 62.89
CA LEU A 34 -3.63 36.01 64.08
C LEU A 34 -5.11 35.69 63.80
N ASP A 35 -5.49 34.41 63.83
CA ASP A 35 -6.90 34.02 63.97
C ASP A 35 -7.24 33.64 65.43
N ASN A 36 -6.28 33.71 66.35
CA ASN A 36 -6.45 33.31 67.75
C ASN A 36 -5.96 34.42 68.72
N PRO A 37 -6.83 35.02 69.56
CA PRO A 37 -6.48 36.21 70.36
C PRO A 37 -5.44 36.00 71.48
N GLY A 38 -4.96 34.78 71.70
CA GLY A 38 -4.10 34.41 72.83
C GLY A 38 -2.65 34.04 72.50
N PHE A 39 -2.22 34.07 71.23
CA PHE A 39 -0.86 33.69 70.84
C PHE A 39 -0.06 34.87 70.31
N THR A 40 1.16 35.04 70.81
CA THR A 40 2.10 36.02 70.25
C THR A 40 2.76 35.47 68.99
N PRO A 41 3.08 36.31 67.98
CA PRO A 41 3.76 35.87 66.75
C PRO A 41 5.09 35.14 66.97
N MET A 42 5.68 35.27 68.17
CA MET A 42 6.94 34.64 68.57
C MET A 42 6.72 33.19 69.04
N GLU A 43 5.71 32.95 69.89
CA GLU A 43 5.30 31.60 70.30
C GLU A 43 4.89 30.75 69.09
N CYS A 44 4.23 31.35 68.08
CA CYS A 44 3.93 30.66 66.83
C CYS A 44 5.19 30.28 66.02
N LEU A 45 6.26 31.09 66.07
CA LEU A 45 7.52 30.78 65.40
C LEU A 45 8.30 29.69 66.14
N GLU A 46 8.30 29.70 67.47
CA GLU A 46 8.87 28.63 68.29
C GLU A 46 8.15 27.30 68.06
N VAL A 47 6.82 27.30 68.04
CA VAL A 47 6.01 26.12 67.70
C VAL A 47 6.36 25.62 66.30
N LEU A 48 6.50 26.52 65.32
CA LEU A 48 6.89 26.12 63.95
C LEU A 48 8.29 25.49 63.91
N VAL A 49 9.27 26.07 64.60
CA VAL A 49 10.64 25.53 64.65
C VAL A 49 10.65 24.16 65.33
N ASN A 50 9.93 24.00 66.44
CA ASN A 50 9.79 22.70 67.14
C ASN A 50 9.07 21.66 66.26
N ASP A 51 8.01 22.05 65.52
CA ASP A 51 7.30 21.17 64.59
C ASP A 51 8.23 20.69 63.45
N ILE A 52 9.11 21.58 62.95
CA ILE A 52 10.13 21.25 61.93
C ILE A 52 11.18 20.30 62.51
N GLU A 53 11.76 20.63 63.67
CA GLU A 53 12.74 19.81 64.38
C GLU A 53 12.20 18.40 64.60
N TYR A 54 11.01 18.29 65.18
CA TYR A 54 10.34 17.02 65.43
C TYR A 54 10.08 16.22 64.15
N ALA A 55 9.63 16.86 63.08
CA ALA A 55 9.41 16.18 61.80
C ALA A 55 10.71 15.68 61.15
N LEU A 56 11.81 16.44 61.29
CA LEU A 56 13.12 16.11 60.73
C LEU A 56 13.83 15.01 61.52
N GLU A 57 13.82 15.06 62.85
CA GLU A 57 14.38 14.02 63.72
C GLU A 57 13.69 12.65 63.50
N ASN A 58 12.36 12.66 63.39
CA ASN A 58 11.57 11.45 63.11
C ASN A 58 11.56 11.04 61.63
N LYS A 59 12.18 11.83 60.74
CA LYS A 59 12.24 11.60 59.29
C LYS A 59 10.84 11.40 58.65
N ASP A 60 9.82 12.08 59.17
CA ASP A 60 8.42 11.91 58.74
C ASP A 60 8.03 12.98 57.70
N ILE A 61 7.92 12.55 56.44
CA ILE A 61 7.55 13.39 55.30
C ILE A 61 6.14 14.00 55.47
N LYS A 62 5.20 13.30 56.08
CA LYS A 62 3.82 13.79 56.27
C LYS A 62 3.80 14.88 57.34
N LEU A 63 4.53 14.70 58.44
CA LEU A 63 4.65 15.71 59.48
C LEU A 63 5.35 16.96 58.96
N PHE A 64 6.44 16.79 58.19
CA PHE A 64 7.16 17.91 57.58
C PHE A 64 6.24 18.71 56.63
N LYS A 65 5.40 18.04 55.84
CA LYS A 65 4.39 18.70 54.99
C LYS A 65 3.30 19.41 55.80
N ARG A 66 2.89 18.86 56.95
CA ARG A 66 1.89 19.49 57.84
C ARG A 66 2.41 20.77 58.49
N ALA A 67 3.72 20.89 58.71
CA ALA A 67 4.34 22.14 59.17
C ALA A 67 4.17 23.27 58.13
N ILE A 68 4.03 22.93 56.85
CA ILE A 68 3.80 23.87 55.74
C ILE A 68 2.29 24.13 55.60
N ARG A 69 1.73 24.91 56.52
CA ARG A 69 0.28 25.21 56.58
C ARG A 69 -0.19 26.20 55.50
N SER A 70 0.72 27.00 54.95
CA SER A 70 0.40 28.04 53.95
C SER A 70 1.52 28.20 52.93
N PRO A 71 1.20 28.55 51.67
CA PRO A 71 2.14 28.99 50.64
C PRO A 71 3.18 30.01 51.11
N LEU A 72 2.78 30.93 51.98
CA LEU A 72 3.63 32.01 52.49
C LEU A 72 4.67 31.53 53.51
N LEU A 73 4.38 30.42 54.20
CA LEU A 73 5.26 29.80 55.21
C LEU A 73 6.29 28.86 54.60
N ALA A 74 6.02 28.34 53.40
CA ALA A 74 6.85 27.32 52.77
C ALA A 74 8.33 27.71 52.64
N ASN A 75 8.61 28.95 52.23
CA ASN A 75 9.97 29.45 52.11
C ASN A 75 10.66 29.60 53.48
N ASN A 76 9.91 29.96 54.53
CA ASN A 76 10.45 30.05 55.88
C ASN A 76 10.79 28.67 56.43
N VAL A 77 9.89 27.69 56.25
CA VAL A 77 10.11 26.29 56.67
C VAL A 77 11.36 25.71 56.00
N LEU A 78 11.50 25.89 54.69
CA LEU A 78 12.70 25.43 53.98
C LEU A 78 13.97 26.15 54.43
N ASN A 79 13.93 27.47 54.63
CA ASN A 79 15.09 28.24 55.08
C ASN A 79 15.52 27.85 56.50
N ILE A 80 14.57 27.58 57.40
CA ILE A 80 14.84 27.09 58.76
C ILE A 80 15.46 25.68 58.70
N ALA A 81 14.85 24.77 57.93
CA ALA A 81 15.37 23.41 57.74
C ALA A 81 16.78 23.40 57.14
N GLU A 82 17.05 24.26 56.15
CA GLU A 82 18.36 24.36 55.49
C GLU A 82 19.44 24.96 56.40
N LYS A 83 19.15 26.03 57.13
CA LYS A 83 20.18 26.77 57.89
C LYS A 83 20.42 26.22 59.29
N ILE A 84 19.42 25.62 59.93
CA ILE A 84 19.49 25.16 61.32
C ILE A 84 19.63 23.64 61.38
N PHE A 85 18.79 22.92 60.65
CA PHE A 85 18.68 21.45 60.72
C PHE A 85 19.25 20.78 59.47
N TYR A 86 20.44 21.21 59.05
CA TYR A 86 21.04 20.83 57.76
C TYR A 86 21.16 19.32 57.58
N ASN A 87 21.66 18.61 58.60
CA ASN A 87 21.94 17.17 58.52
C ASN A 87 20.64 16.36 58.48
N GLU A 88 19.69 16.69 59.35
CA GLU A 88 18.40 16.05 59.47
C GLU A 88 17.56 16.28 58.20
N PHE A 89 17.63 17.50 57.65
CA PHE A 89 16.96 17.83 56.39
C PHE A 89 17.60 17.12 55.19
N SER A 90 18.93 17.01 55.13
CA SER A 90 19.62 16.19 54.13
C SER A 90 19.16 14.72 54.18
N ASP A 91 19.00 14.16 55.38
CA ASP A 91 18.52 12.79 55.57
C ASP A 91 17.07 12.59 55.13
N LEU A 92 16.17 13.54 55.42
CA LEU A 92 14.80 13.52 54.92
C LEU A 92 14.78 13.59 53.38
N LEU A 93 15.60 14.45 52.77
CA LEU A 93 15.71 14.57 51.32
C LEU A 93 16.18 13.26 50.66
N LYS A 94 17.16 12.56 51.24
CA LYS A 94 17.59 11.23 50.76
C LYS A 94 16.45 10.21 50.78
N LEU A 95 15.58 10.23 51.79
CA LEU A 95 14.39 9.36 51.84
C LEU A 95 13.39 9.70 50.73
N ILE A 96 13.14 10.99 50.50
CA ILE A 96 12.27 11.45 49.42
C ILE A 96 12.81 11.01 48.06
N TYR A 97 14.12 11.13 47.82
CA TYR A 97 14.73 10.70 46.55
C TYR A 97 14.62 9.20 46.35
N ARG A 98 14.77 8.39 47.42
CA ARG A 98 14.53 6.94 47.37
C ARG A 98 13.07 6.61 47.05
N GLU A 99 12.12 7.36 47.62
CA GLU A 99 10.69 7.21 47.30
C GLU A 99 10.41 7.51 45.83
N PHE A 100 10.94 8.62 45.30
CA PHE A 100 10.82 9.00 43.90
C PHE A 100 11.44 7.96 42.96
N TYR A 101 12.64 7.49 43.28
CA TYR A 101 13.34 6.45 42.53
C TYR A 101 12.54 5.13 42.52
N SER A 102 12.00 4.70 43.67
CA SER A 102 11.17 3.50 43.76
C SER A 102 9.92 3.57 42.90
N LYS A 103 9.35 4.78 42.74
CA LYS A 103 8.17 5.08 41.92
C LYS A 103 8.51 5.44 40.46
N ALA A 104 9.78 5.35 40.06
CA ALA A 104 10.28 5.76 38.74
C ALA A 104 9.85 7.18 38.32
N LYS A 105 9.80 8.11 39.29
CA LYS A 105 9.47 9.52 39.05
C LYS A 105 10.73 10.33 38.75
N VAL A 106 10.59 11.34 37.90
CA VAL A 106 11.67 12.30 37.63
C VAL A 106 12.02 13.03 38.92
N ILE A 107 13.29 12.96 39.30
CA ILE A 107 13.86 13.73 40.39
C ILE A 107 14.34 15.04 39.76
N SER A 108 13.83 16.17 40.23
CA SER A 108 14.26 17.49 39.77
C SER A 108 14.04 18.49 40.89
N LYS A 109 14.80 19.60 40.94
CA LYS A 109 14.63 20.64 41.97
C LYS A 109 13.17 21.09 42.05
N GLN A 110 12.56 21.38 40.90
CA GLN A 110 11.15 21.79 40.82
C GLN A 110 10.18 20.68 41.24
N GLY A 111 10.44 19.42 40.86
CA GLY A 111 9.58 18.29 41.23
C GLY A 111 9.59 18.00 42.73
N ILE A 112 10.76 18.12 43.37
CA ILE A 112 10.91 17.94 44.81
C ILE A 112 10.27 19.11 45.57
N ILE A 113 10.49 20.35 45.14
CA ILE A 113 9.85 21.53 45.73
C ILE A 113 8.32 21.41 45.62
N LYS A 114 7.80 21.08 44.44
CA LYS A 114 6.36 20.85 44.21
C LYS A 114 5.80 19.74 45.10
N PHE A 115 6.58 18.68 45.33
CA PHE A 115 6.15 17.59 46.22
C PHE A 115 6.11 18.00 47.69
N LEU A 116 7.06 18.83 48.14
CA LEU A 116 7.12 19.31 49.51
C LEU A 116 6.05 20.39 49.79
N ILE A 117 5.80 21.28 48.82
CA ILE A 117 5.16 22.59 49.08
C ILE A 117 3.90 22.85 48.21
N GLY A 118 3.69 22.13 47.11
CA GLY A 118 2.55 22.33 46.20
C GLY A 118 2.86 23.20 44.97
N GLU A 119 1.88 23.34 44.06
CA GLU A 119 2.07 23.90 42.69
C GLU A 119 2.18 25.43 42.59
N HIS A 120 1.75 26.18 43.59
CA HIS A 120 1.48 27.64 43.45
C HIS A 120 2.49 28.56 44.14
N ILE A 121 3.67 28.07 44.54
CA ILE A 121 4.65 28.85 45.32
C ILE A 121 5.94 29.06 44.55
N HIS A 122 6.23 30.32 44.22
CA HIS A 122 7.52 30.73 43.69
C HIS A 122 8.56 30.74 44.80
N THR A 123 9.46 29.75 44.79
CA THR A 123 10.69 29.79 45.57
C THR A 123 11.72 30.61 44.80
N GLY A 124 12.31 31.65 45.41
CA GLY A 124 13.45 32.38 44.82
C GLY A 124 14.71 31.49 44.68
N ASN A 125 15.87 32.09 44.40
CA ASN A 125 17.16 31.37 44.26
C ASN A 125 17.68 30.65 45.54
N GLN A 126 16.90 30.60 46.61
CA GLN A 126 17.23 29.93 47.87
C GLN A 126 16.98 28.40 47.78
N ASN A 127 17.43 27.61 48.75
CA ASN A 127 17.48 26.13 48.75
C ASN A 127 18.69 25.51 48.01
N HIS A 128 19.90 25.84 48.47
CA HIS A 128 21.16 25.25 48.00
C HIS A 128 21.29 23.78 48.39
N ILE A 129 20.84 23.41 49.60
CA ILE A 129 20.89 22.03 50.10
C ILE A 129 20.14 21.04 49.22
N ILE A 130 18.97 21.42 48.67
CA ILE A 130 18.20 20.59 47.74
C ILE A 130 19.02 20.36 46.47
N LYS A 131 19.64 21.42 45.93
CA LYS A 131 20.46 21.33 44.72
C LYS A 131 21.67 20.43 44.93
N GLU A 132 22.43 20.64 46.01
CA GLU A 132 23.62 19.87 46.36
C GLU A 132 23.30 18.39 46.60
N ASN A 133 22.25 18.09 47.37
CA ASN A 133 21.83 16.71 47.64
C ASN A 133 21.31 16.02 46.37
N ILE A 134 20.64 16.74 45.46
CA ILE A 134 20.26 16.21 44.13
C ILE A 134 21.50 15.88 43.30
N GLU A 135 22.52 16.75 43.27
CA GLU A 135 23.76 16.52 42.51
C GLU A 135 24.56 15.31 43.05
N SER A 136 24.63 15.15 44.36
CA SER A 136 25.21 13.96 45.00
C SER A 136 24.42 12.69 44.63
N PHE A 137 23.10 12.74 44.69
CA PHE A 137 22.24 11.61 44.31
C PHE A 137 22.35 11.27 42.82
N TYR A 138 22.44 12.27 41.93
CA TYR A 138 22.70 12.05 40.51
C TYR A 138 24.04 11.41 40.24
N THR A 139 25.07 11.74 41.02
CA THR A 139 26.40 11.11 40.92
C THR A 139 26.31 9.63 41.28
N GLN A 140 25.59 9.28 42.35
CA GLN A 140 25.29 7.89 42.70
C GLN A 140 24.51 7.18 41.59
N LEU A 141 23.41 7.78 41.11
CA LEU A 141 22.60 7.21 40.03
C LEU A 141 23.37 7.03 38.73
N LYS A 142 24.33 7.91 38.42
CA LYS A 142 25.21 7.78 37.24
C LYS A 142 26.12 6.56 37.37
N ASN A 143 26.67 6.30 38.56
CA ASN A 143 27.45 5.09 38.83
C ASN A 143 26.58 3.82 38.75
N ASP A 144 25.38 3.86 39.33
CA ASP A 144 24.41 2.77 39.24
C ASP A 144 23.99 2.49 37.79
N LEU A 145 23.81 3.55 36.99
CA LEU A 145 23.51 3.44 35.55
C LEU A 145 24.67 2.78 34.82
N LYS A 146 25.90 3.20 35.07
CA LYS A 146 27.11 2.59 34.48
C LYS A 146 27.15 1.09 34.79
N ASN A 147 26.95 0.70 36.05
CA ASN A 147 26.91 -0.70 36.45
C ASN A 147 25.76 -1.45 35.78
N ALA A 148 24.56 -0.88 35.77
CA ALA A 148 23.39 -1.49 35.11
C ALA A 148 23.59 -1.70 33.60
N LEU A 149 24.28 -0.77 32.92
CA LEU A 149 24.65 -0.90 31.51
C LEU A 149 25.69 -2.00 31.28
N VAL A 150 26.72 -2.09 32.13
CA VAL A 150 27.75 -3.14 32.04
C VAL A 150 27.14 -4.53 32.26
N ASP A 151 26.27 -4.66 33.27
CA ASP A 151 25.60 -5.92 33.64
C ASP A 151 24.40 -6.28 32.74
N LEU A 152 24.11 -5.48 31.72
CA LEU A 152 22.95 -5.62 30.83
C LEU A 152 21.57 -5.64 31.56
N ARG A 153 21.45 -4.98 32.72
CA ARG A 153 20.22 -4.96 33.55
C ARG A 153 19.15 -4.02 32.97
N ILE A 154 18.40 -4.47 31.97
CA ILE A 154 17.39 -3.68 31.23
C ILE A 154 16.40 -2.92 32.14
N LYS A 155 15.80 -3.62 33.13
CA LYS A 155 14.84 -2.99 34.06
C LYS A 155 15.51 -1.90 34.91
N GLY A 156 16.77 -2.11 35.31
CA GLY A 156 17.56 -1.15 36.06
C GLY A 156 17.88 0.09 35.24
N VAL A 157 18.37 -0.08 34.01
CA VAL A 157 18.67 1.01 33.07
C VAL A 157 17.44 1.91 32.86
N LYS A 158 16.28 1.32 32.55
CA LYS A 158 15.03 2.07 32.34
C LYS A 158 14.62 2.88 33.57
N ARG A 159 14.62 2.24 34.74
CA ARG A 159 14.23 2.89 36.00
C ARG A 159 15.15 4.06 36.34
N ILE A 160 16.46 3.86 36.20
CA ILE A 160 17.46 4.90 36.49
C ILE A 160 17.32 6.06 35.49
N LEU A 161 17.23 5.78 34.18
CA LEU A 161 17.04 6.82 33.18
C LEU A 161 15.78 7.64 33.43
N ASN A 162 14.65 7.00 33.74
CA ASN A 162 13.39 7.69 34.03
C ASN A 162 13.47 8.63 35.24
N SER A 163 14.42 8.39 36.15
CA SER A 163 14.64 9.23 37.33
C SER A 163 15.34 10.56 37.00
N PHE A 164 16.02 10.65 35.86
CA PHE A 164 16.62 11.90 35.38
C PHE A 164 15.62 12.74 34.57
N PRO A 165 15.75 14.07 34.56
CA PRO A 165 15.10 14.94 33.59
C PRO A 165 15.53 14.63 32.15
N ASP A 166 14.65 14.88 31.17
CA ASP A 166 14.90 14.51 29.77
C ASP A 166 16.21 15.11 29.21
N TYR A 167 16.50 16.37 29.50
CA TYR A 167 17.75 17.03 29.05
C TYR A 167 19.01 16.38 29.62
N MET A 168 18.94 15.80 30.83
CA MET A 168 20.07 15.08 31.45
C MET A 168 20.21 13.66 30.93
N ARG A 169 19.09 12.95 30.67
CA ARG A 169 19.13 11.59 30.09
C ARG A 169 19.95 11.57 28.81
N SER A 170 19.69 12.58 27.98
CA SER A 170 20.41 12.83 26.74
C SER A 170 21.92 12.95 26.95
N LYS A 171 22.33 13.90 27.80
CA LYS A 171 23.75 14.12 28.11
C LYS A 171 24.43 12.88 28.71
N LEU A 172 23.72 12.15 29.56
CA LEU A 172 24.25 10.95 30.21
C LEU A 172 24.53 9.82 29.22
N LEU A 173 23.59 9.53 28.33
CA LEU A 173 23.64 8.34 27.48
C LEU A 173 24.69 8.44 26.37
N TYR A 174 24.84 9.62 25.76
CA TYR A 174 25.65 9.77 24.55
C TYR A 174 26.76 10.82 24.65
N THR A 175 26.92 11.46 25.82
CA THR A 175 28.07 12.31 26.13
C THR A 175 28.89 11.68 27.25
N ASP A 176 28.32 11.54 28.46
CA ASP A 176 29.07 11.15 29.66
C ASP A 176 29.42 9.66 29.74
N LEU A 177 28.49 8.78 29.35
CA LEU A 177 28.64 7.31 29.39
C LEU A 177 28.65 6.71 27.99
N LYS A 178 29.07 7.49 26.99
CA LYS A 178 28.98 7.17 25.56
C LYS A 178 29.48 5.76 25.24
N GLU A 179 30.72 5.42 25.63
CA GLU A 179 31.32 4.12 25.31
C GLU A 179 30.61 2.95 25.99
N VAL A 180 30.25 3.11 27.27
CA VAL A 180 29.55 2.08 28.05
C VAL A 180 28.17 1.82 27.47
N CYS A 181 27.45 2.89 27.11
CA CYS A 181 26.14 2.83 26.48
C CYS A 181 26.21 2.21 25.08
N SER A 182 27.19 2.59 24.24
CA SER A 182 27.42 1.95 22.93
C SER A 182 27.60 0.45 23.07
N ASN A 183 28.48 0.01 23.97
CA ASN A 183 28.76 -1.41 24.20
C ASN A 183 27.52 -2.16 24.71
N TYR A 184 26.76 -1.55 25.63
CA TYR A 184 25.47 -2.07 26.08
C TYR A 184 24.50 -2.29 24.91
N LEU A 185 24.28 -1.26 24.08
CA LEU A 185 23.36 -1.33 22.96
C LEU A 185 23.79 -2.34 21.89
N ILE A 186 25.09 -2.45 21.61
CA ILE A 186 25.61 -3.42 20.65
C ILE A 186 25.42 -4.85 21.18
N ARG A 187 25.82 -5.13 22.42
CA ARG A 187 25.68 -6.47 23.02
C ARG A 187 24.21 -6.89 23.12
N LEU A 188 23.36 -6.01 23.67
CA LEU A 188 21.94 -6.26 23.80
C LEU A 188 21.26 -6.39 22.44
N GLY A 189 21.67 -5.58 21.46
CA GLY A 189 21.16 -5.65 20.09
C GLY A 189 21.49 -6.96 19.41
N LYS A 190 22.70 -7.52 19.62
CA LYS A 190 23.07 -8.85 19.12
C LYS A 190 22.23 -9.96 19.75
N ILE A 191 22.03 -9.95 21.07
CA ILE A 191 21.15 -10.90 21.77
C ILE A 191 19.72 -10.81 21.22
N TYR A 192 19.18 -9.59 21.09
CA TYR A 192 17.86 -9.35 20.54
C TYR A 192 17.73 -9.88 19.09
N ILE A 193 18.78 -9.70 18.27
CA ILE A 193 18.82 -10.24 16.91
C ILE A 193 18.90 -11.76 16.90
N ASP A 194 19.68 -12.37 17.78
CA ASP A 194 19.81 -13.83 17.86
C ASP A 194 18.49 -14.50 18.28
N GLU A 195 17.75 -13.87 19.20
CA GLU A 195 16.44 -14.37 19.67
C GLU A 195 15.31 -14.19 18.64
N HIS A 196 15.33 -13.10 17.86
CA HIS A 196 14.19 -12.72 17.01
C HIS A 196 14.47 -12.79 15.51
N LEU A 197 15.74 -12.92 15.10
CA LEU A 197 16.21 -12.81 13.72
C LEU A 197 15.65 -11.59 12.97
N PHE A 198 15.45 -10.50 13.73
CA PHE A 198 14.80 -9.30 13.25
C PHE A 198 15.26 -8.10 14.07
N PHE A 199 15.44 -6.95 13.40
CA PHE A 199 15.82 -5.71 14.06
C PHE A 199 14.91 -4.55 13.64
N ASN A 200 14.24 -3.95 14.61
CA ASN A 200 13.44 -2.73 14.43
C ASN A 200 13.88 -1.69 15.43
N ARG A 201 14.38 -0.56 14.93
CA ARG A 201 14.96 0.54 15.75
C ARG A 201 13.99 1.01 16.84
N LYS A 202 12.70 1.20 16.53
CA LYS A 202 11.68 1.66 17.48
C LYS A 202 11.45 0.64 18.60
N LYS A 203 11.21 -0.63 18.24
CA LYS A 203 11.00 -1.71 19.21
C LYS A 203 12.25 -1.91 20.09
N PHE A 204 13.43 -1.84 19.48
CA PHE A 204 14.69 -1.96 20.18
C PHE A 204 14.95 -0.78 21.12
N GLY A 205 14.66 0.46 20.72
CA GLY A 205 14.76 1.64 21.57
C GLY A 205 13.88 1.55 22.82
N ILE A 206 12.64 1.07 22.67
CA ILE A 206 11.73 0.79 23.79
C ILE A 206 12.27 -0.34 24.66
N PHE A 207 12.77 -1.41 24.05
CA PHE A 207 13.29 -2.58 24.75
C PHE A 207 14.55 -2.26 25.56
N ALA A 208 15.54 -1.59 24.97
CA ALA A 208 16.84 -1.32 25.56
C ALA A 208 16.81 -0.10 26.50
N LEU A 209 16.20 1.02 26.07
CA LEU A 209 16.31 2.31 26.76
C LEU A 209 14.97 2.82 27.31
N GLY A 210 13.83 2.23 26.91
CA GLY A 210 12.51 2.74 27.27
C GLY A 210 12.06 3.95 26.44
N ILE A 211 12.76 4.23 25.33
CA ILE A 211 12.49 5.38 24.47
C ILE A 211 11.47 4.98 23.40
N SER A 212 10.27 5.55 23.47
CA SER A 212 9.14 5.24 22.58
C SER A 212 9.34 5.70 21.14
N ASP A 213 10.03 6.82 20.92
CA ASP A 213 10.28 7.37 19.59
C ASP A 213 11.74 7.75 19.35
N ILE A 214 12.58 6.71 19.28
CA ILE A 214 14.01 6.87 19.00
C ILE A 214 14.27 7.50 17.64
N ASN A 215 13.38 7.31 16.65
CA ASN A 215 13.56 7.84 15.30
C ASN A 215 13.35 9.35 15.27
N SER A 216 12.34 9.87 15.98
CA SER A 216 12.14 11.31 16.15
C SER A 216 13.37 11.97 16.79
N LEU A 217 13.95 11.32 17.81
CA LEU A 217 15.19 11.79 18.43
C LEU A 217 16.37 11.79 17.45
N VAL A 218 16.51 10.76 16.61
CA VAL A 218 17.54 10.73 15.55
C VAL A 218 17.34 11.88 14.55
N MET A 219 16.09 12.26 14.25
CA MET A 219 15.80 13.34 13.31
C MET A 219 16.03 14.74 13.90
N ASN A 220 15.69 14.92 15.17
CA ASN A 220 15.69 16.25 15.81
C ASN A 220 16.99 16.57 16.58
N ASN A 221 17.82 15.58 16.91
CA ASN A 221 19.05 15.78 17.68
C ASN A 221 20.28 15.25 16.92
N ILE A 222 21.15 16.17 16.52
CA ILE A 222 22.35 15.88 15.70
C ILE A 222 23.35 15.02 16.48
N ASP A 223 23.64 15.34 17.75
CA ASP A 223 24.60 14.59 18.57
C ASP A 223 24.13 13.16 18.82
N PHE A 224 22.84 12.98 19.09
CA PHE A 224 22.25 11.65 19.25
C PHE A 224 22.33 10.84 17.95
N ARG A 225 22.11 11.47 16.80
CA ARG A 225 22.26 10.82 15.48
C ARG A 225 23.69 10.31 15.29
N TYR A 226 24.69 11.15 15.53
CA TYR A 226 26.11 10.75 15.41
C TYR A 226 26.47 9.60 16.35
N PHE A 227 25.86 9.55 17.54
CA PHE A 227 26.06 8.46 18.49
C PHE A 227 25.39 7.14 18.06
N ILE A 228 24.10 7.18 17.70
CA ILE A 228 23.29 5.97 17.52
C ILE A 228 23.43 5.34 16.13
N GLN A 229 23.74 6.15 15.11
CA GLN A 229 23.79 5.68 13.72
C GLN A 229 24.85 4.60 13.49
N PRO A 230 26.11 4.72 13.98
CA PRO A 230 27.11 3.66 13.85
C PRO A 230 26.68 2.35 14.53
N ILE A 231 26.01 2.45 15.69
CA ILE A 231 25.48 1.29 16.42
C ILE A 231 24.42 0.57 15.58
N PHE A 232 23.47 1.31 15.01
CA PHE A 232 22.46 0.72 14.14
C PHE A 232 23.05 0.11 12.87
N GLN A 233 24.05 0.74 12.26
CA GLN A 233 24.76 0.17 11.10
C GLN A 233 25.43 -1.16 11.45
N GLN A 234 26.11 -1.23 12.60
CA GLN A 234 26.76 -2.46 13.05
C GLN A 234 25.75 -3.58 13.34
N LEU A 235 24.62 -3.27 13.98
CA LEU A 235 23.56 -4.24 14.26
C LEU A 235 22.85 -4.70 12.98
N GLU A 236 22.61 -3.81 12.02
CA GLU A 236 22.03 -4.16 10.72
C GLU A 236 22.98 -5.04 9.89
N ALA A 237 24.29 -4.78 9.93
CA ALA A 237 25.30 -5.64 9.33
C ALA A 237 25.34 -7.03 10.00
N TYR A 238 25.30 -7.08 11.33
CA TYR A 238 25.25 -8.34 12.08
C TYR A 238 24.00 -9.18 11.74
N LEU A 239 22.83 -8.54 11.69
CA LEU A 239 21.59 -9.20 11.25
C LEU A 239 21.73 -9.75 9.83
N THR A 240 22.32 -8.98 8.91
CA THR A 240 22.50 -9.40 7.52
C THR A 240 23.34 -10.67 7.40
N GLU A 241 24.46 -10.76 8.11
CA GLU A 241 25.30 -11.96 8.13
C GLU A 241 24.62 -13.17 8.78
N LYS A 242 23.87 -12.94 9.87
CA LYS A 242 23.06 -13.98 10.50
C LYS A 242 21.97 -14.51 9.57
N LEU A 243 21.30 -13.63 8.82
CA LEU A 243 20.27 -14.03 7.86
C LEU A 243 20.86 -14.81 6.69
N LYS A 244 22.04 -14.45 6.16
CA LYS A 244 22.68 -15.21 5.07
C LYS A 244 22.97 -16.66 5.42
N THR A 245 23.24 -16.94 6.70
CA THR A 245 23.59 -18.29 7.20
C THR A 245 22.40 -19.04 7.80
N HIS A 246 21.27 -18.37 8.01
CA HIS A 246 20.10 -18.97 8.65
C HIS A 246 19.42 -20.00 7.72
N LYS A 247 19.07 -21.14 8.31
CA LYS A 247 18.25 -22.17 7.69
C LYS A 247 17.04 -22.42 8.59
N TYR A 248 15.85 -22.49 7.99
CA TYR A 248 14.65 -22.85 8.72
C TYR A 248 14.63 -24.35 9.03
N SER A 249 14.01 -24.73 10.15
CA SER A 249 13.76 -26.13 10.48
C SER A 249 12.34 -26.53 10.12
N PHE A 250 12.18 -27.75 9.59
CA PHE A 250 10.86 -28.31 9.26
C PHE A 250 10.00 -28.53 10.52
N SER A 251 10.62 -28.88 11.66
CA SER A 251 9.93 -29.09 12.94
C SER A 251 9.18 -27.85 13.41
N ASP A 252 9.74 -26.68 13.14
CA ASP A 252 9.28 -25.42 13.72
C ASP A 252 8.02 -24.94 13.02
N ASP A 253 7.14 -24.27 13.76
CA ASP A 253 5.94 -23.67 13.19
C ASP A 253 6.17 -22.31 12.54
N ILE A 254 7.31 -21.69 12.82
CA ILE A 254 7.70 -20.43 12.21
C ILE A 254 8.87 -20.71 11.28
N TRP A 255 8.61 -20.63 9.97
CA TRP A 255 9.67 -20.72 8.97
C TRP A 255 10.08 -19.32 8.53
N LEU A 256 11.37 -19.01 8.68
CA LEU A 256 11.96 -17.80 8.13
C LEU A 256 12.68 -18.16 6.82
N ILE A 257 12.01 -17.91 5.69
CA ILE A 257 12.59 -18.15 4.37
C ILE A 257 13.36 -16.91 3.94
N ILE A 258 14.57 -17.11 3.45
CA ILE A 258 15.52 -16.06 3.10
C ILE A 258 15.90 -16.22 1.64
N ASP A 259 15.83 -15.11 0.91
CA ASP A 259 16.28 -14.96 -0.47
C ASP A 259 17.26 -13.79 -0.53
N ILE A 260 18.22 -13.80 -1.45
CA ILE A 260 19.25 -12.76 -1.52
C ILE A 260 19.02 -11.92 -2.78
N ASP A 261 18.70 -10.64 -2.60
CA ASP A 261 18.62 -9.65 -3.68
C ASP A 261 19.97 -8.94 -3.81
N ILE A 262 20.84 -9.53 -4.64
CA ILE A 262 22.25 -9.17 -4.86
C ILE A 262 23.07 -9.30 -3.57
N GLN A 263 22.95 -8.37 -2.64
CA GLN A 263 23.62 -8.39 -1.33
C GLN A 263 22.64 -8.36 -0.16
N ILE A 264 21.38 -7.98 -0.40
CA ILE A 264 20.43 -7.70 0.67
C ILE A 264 19.52 -8.91 0.88
N PRO A 265 19.49 -9.50 2.08
CA PRO A 265 18.59 -10.59 2.39
C PRO A 265 17.15 -10.08 2.46
N ILE A 266 16.28 -10.70 1.68
CA ILE A 266 14.83 -10.57 1.73
C ILE A 266 14.29 -11.73 2.56
N THR A 267 13.57 -11.41 3.63
CA THR A 267 12.99 -12.42 4.52
C THR A 267 11.47 -12.50 4.37
N ARG A 268 10.94 -13.71 4.50
CA ARG A 268 9.51 -13.99 4.62
C ARG A 268 9.27 -14.95 5.78
N LYS A 269 8.49 -14.49 6.75
CA LYS A 269 8.01 -15.32 7.86
C LYS A 269 6.74 -16.06 7.39
N LEU A 270 6.79 -17.39 7.42
CA LEU A 270 5.65 -18.27 7.22
C LEU A 270 5.27 -18.88 8.57
N ASP A 271 4.09 -18.54 9.06
CA ASP A 271 3.62 -18.89 10.41
C ASP A 271 2.53 -19.95 10.31
N TRP A 272 2.83 -21.19 10.72
CA TRP A 272 1.97 -22.37 10.61
C TRP A 272 1.02 -22.56 11.80
N THR A 273 0.98 -21.62 12.75
CA THR A 273 0.13 -21.71 13.96
C THR A 273 -1.37 -21.70 13.69
N PHE A 274 -1.80 -21.40 12.45
CA PHE A 274 -3.21 -21.41 12.04
C PHE A 274 -3.76 -22.82 11.73
N LEU A 275 -2.93 -23.85 11.76
CA LEU A 275 -3.31 -25.25 11.52
C LEU A 275 -2.69 -26.17 12.56
N ASP A 276 -3.40 -27.27 12.83
CA ASP A 276 -2.98 -28.32 13.75
C ASP A 276 -3.19 -29.71 13.18
N GLY A 277 -2.56 -30.71 13.81
CA GLY A 277 -2.75 -32.12 13.48
C GLY A 277 -2.10 -32.59 12.18
N LEU A 278 -2.69 -33.64 11.57
CA LEU A 278 -2.12 -34.34 10.42
C LEU A 278 -2.07 -33.47 9.17
N ILE A 279 -3.13 -32.69 8.90
CA ILE A 279 -3.17 -31.74 7.77
C ILE A 279 -2.00 -30.77 7.80
N LYS A 280 -1.70 -30.19 8.96
CA LYS A 280 -0.56 -29.26 9.11
C LYS A 280 0.74 -29.91 8.61
N VAL A 281 0.99 -31.15 9.01
CA VAL A 281 2.19 -31.89 8.62
C VAL A 281 2.21 -32.16 7.12
N GLU A 282 1.08 -32.53 6.52
CA GLU A 282 0.96 -32.78 5.08
C GLU A 282 1.20 -31.52 4.24
N LEU A 283 0.59 -30.40 4.63
CA LEU A 283 0.76 -29.12 3.96
C LEU A 283 2.18 -28.53 4.15
N LYS A 284 2.78 -28.71 5.34
CA LYS A 284 4.20 -28.39 5.56
C LYS A 284 5.08 -29.23 4.62
N LYS A 285 4.85 -30.55 4.53
CA LYS A 285 5.63 -31.44 3.64
C LYS A 285 5.53 -31.01 2.17
N TYR A 286 4.35 -30.59 1.72
CA TYR A 286 4.13 -30.06 0.38
C TYR A 286 4.97 -28.81 0.12
N LEU A 287 4.84 -27.78 0.96
CA LEU A 287 5.56 -26.52 0.74
C LEU A 287 7.08 -26.70 0.89
N HIS A 288 7.51 -27.55 1.83
CA HIS A 288 8.92 -27.88 2.00
C HIS A 288 9.52 -28.50 0.73
N ALA A 289 8.81 -29.43 0.07
CA ALA A 289 9.28 -30.04 -1.16
C ALA A 289 9.49 -29.00 -2.28
N HIS A 290 8.57 -28.03 -2.41
CA HIS A 290 8.72 -26.93 -3.37
C HIS A 290 9.94 -26.03 -3.07
N ILE A 291 10.23 -25.78 -1.80
CA ILE A 291 11.44 -25.05 -1.39
C ILE A 291 12.69 -25.85 -1.76
N GLN A 292 12.72 -27.17 -1.50
CA GLN A 292 13.86 -28.02 -1.85
C GLN A 292 14.08 -28.14 -3.38
N MET A 293 13.01 -28.04 -4.17
CA MET A 293 13.08 -28.00 -5.64
C MET A 293 13.58 -26.64 -6.19
N GLY A 294 13.90 -25.67 -5.33
CA GLY A 294 14.41 -24.36 -5.74
C GLY A 294 13.32 -23.40 -6.23
N GLU A 295 12.06 -23.55 -5.79
CA GLU A 295 11.02 -22.56 -6.10
C GLU A 295 11.37 -21.19 -5.49
N ASN A 296 11.25 -20.12 -6.29
CA ASN A 296 11.59 -18.78 -5.83
C ASN A 296 10.69 -18.30 -4.67
N LEU A 297 11.19 -17.34 -3.89
CA LEU A 297 10.51 -16.83 -2.69
C LEU A 297 9.09 -16.30 -2.96
N LYS A 298 8.86 -15.71 -4.14
CA LYS A 298 7.53 -15.21 -4.55
C LYS A 298 6.54 -16.36 -4.74
N GLY A 299 6.99 -17.45 -5.38
CA GLY A 299 6.22 -18.68 -5.58
C GLY A 299 5.84 -19.32 -4.25
N VAL A 300 6.84 -19.55 -3.38
CA VAL A 300 6.65 -20.11 -2.03
C VAL A 300 5.65 -19.27 -1.22
N THR A 301 5.83 -17.94 -1.21
CA THR A 301 4.93 -17.03 -0.47
C THR A 301 3.49 -17.08 -1.02
N ARG A 302 3.33 -17.20 -2.34
CA ARG A 302 2.01 -17.29 -2.99
C ARG A 302 1.31 -18.60 -2.60
N ARG A 303 2.00 -19.74 -2.68
CA ARG A 303 1.46 -21.05 -2.26
C ARG A 303 1.05 -21.04 -0.80
N PHE A 304 1.93 -20.54 0.07
CA PHE A 304 1.63 -20.42 1.50
C PHE A 304 0.39 -19.57 1.78
N ARG A 305 0.18 -18.47 1.04
CA ARG A 305 -1.03 -17.66 1.16
C ARG A 305 -2.30 -18.43 0.83
N TYR A 306 -2.29 -19.26 -0.22
CA TYR A 306 -3.45 -20.09 -0.56
C TYR A 306 -3.67 -21.20 0.48
N ILE A 307 -2.60 -21.80 0.98
CA ILE A 307 -2.67 -22.75 2.11
C ILE A 307 -3.24 -22.07 3.37
N GLN A 308 -2.90 -20.81 3.64
CA GLN A 308 -3.49 -20.04 4.73
C GLN A 308 -4.99 -19.80 4.53
N MET A 309 -5.41 -19.43 3.32
CA MET A 309 -6.84 -19.27 2.99
C MET A 309 -7.60 -20.57 3.21
N LEU A 310 -7.06 -21.69 2.71
CA LEU A 310 -7.59 -23.03 2.95
C LEU A 310 -7.66 -23.34 4.45
N GLY A 311 -6.61 -23.09 5.22
CA GLY A 311 -6.60 -23.37 6.66
C GLY A 311 -7.65 -22.58 7.43
N VAL A 312 -7.91 -21.33 7.06
CA VAL A 312 -9.03 -20.55 7.63
C VAL A 312 -10.38 -21.20 7.31
N ALA A 313 -10.56 -21.70 6.09
CA ALA A 313 -11.79 -22.41 5.71
C ALA A 313 -11.95 -23.74 6.47
N LEU A 314 -10.87 -24.53 6.59
CA LEU A 314 -10.86 -25.79 7.33
C LEU A 314 -11.18 -25.60 8.82
N ASN A 315 -10.66 -24.55 9.44
CA ASN A 315 -10.98 -24.23 10.83
C ASN A 315 -12.45 -23.85 11.02
N LYS A 316 -13.05 -23.14 10.04
CA LYS A 316 -14.47 -22.76 10.10
C LYS A 316 -15.43 -23.94 9.96
N ILE A 317 -15.10 -24.94 9.14
CA ILE A 317 -15.86 -26.20 9.06
C ILE A 317 -15.54 -27.18 10.20
N GLN A 318 -14.68 -26.79 11.15
CA GLN A 318 -14.23 -27.64 12.25
C GLN A 318 -13.67 -28.99 11.76
N TYR A 319 -12.86 -28.94 10.70
CA TYR A 319 -12.30 -30.15 10.11
C TYR A 319 -11.47 -30.95 11.13
N ASN A 320 -11.62 -32.27 11.13
CA ASN A 320 -10.96 -33.13 12.09
C ASN A 320 -9.43 -33.08 11.94
N LYS A 321 -8.74 -32.63 13.00
CA LYS A 321 -7.27 -32.52 13.04
C LYS A 321 -6.53 -33.85 12.82
N TYR A 322 -7.18 -34.99 13.03
CA TYR A 322 -6.59 -36.32 12.81
C TYR A 322 -6.81 -36.85 11.39
N SER A 323 -7.72 -36.25 10.62
CA SER A 323 -8.00 -36.64 9.24
C SER A 323 -6.91 -36.12 8.29
N SER A 324 -6.65 -36.88 7.24
CA SER A 324 -5.76 -36.49 6.15
C SER A 324 -6.43 -35.46 5.25
N PHE A 325 -5.63 -34.69 4.51
CA PHE A 325 -6.13 -33.87 3.41
C PHE A 325 -6.80 -34.71 2.31
N LEU A 326 -6.45 -35.99 2.21
CA LEU A 326 -7.08 -36.92 1.26
C LEU A 326 -8.49 -37.36 1.67
N ASP A 327 -8.90 -37.13 2.91
CA ASP A 327 -10.24 -37.49 3.40
C ASP A 327 -11.27 -36.40 3.09
N ILE A 328 -10.86 -35.31 2.42
CA ILE A 328 -11.76 -34.26 1.99
C ILE A 328 -12.68 -34.79 0.89
N ASP A 329 -13.98 -34.62 1.04
CA ASP A 329 -14.98 -34.99 0.04
C ASP A 329 -15.50 -33.78 -0.76
N VAL A 330 -16.33 -34.05 -1.78
CA VAL A 330 -16.88 -33.00 -2.66
C VAL A 330 -17.78 -32.01 -1.90
N ILE A 331 -18.51 -32.47 -0.86
CA ILE A 331 -19.39 -31.63 -0.05
C ILE A 331 -18.55 -30.63 0.75
N GLN A 332 -17.46 -31.10 1.35
CA GLN A 332 -16.51 -30.27 2.07
C GLN A 332 -15.79 -29.30 1.14
N VAL A 333 -15.46 -29.68 -0.10
CA VAL A 333 -14.94 -28.72 -1.10
C VAL A 333 -15.96 -27.60 -1.37
N GLN A 334 -17.25 -27.92 -1.50
CA GLN A 334 -18.29 -26.91 -1.68
C GLN A 334 -18.36 -25.95 -0.48
N GLN A 335 -18.36 -26.50 0.75
CA GLN A 335 -18.33 -25.69 1.97
C GLN A 335 -17.09 -24.79 2.06
N ILE A 336 -15.92 -25.29 1.65
CA ILE A 336 -14.69 -24.49 1.58
C ILE A 336 -14.88 -23.31 0.63
N ILE A 337 -15.46 -23.53 -0.55
CA ILE A 337 -15.70 -22.46 -1.54
C ILE A 337 -16.68 -21.43 -0.98
N ASP A 338 -17.79 -21.86 -0.38
CA ASP A 338 -18.80 -20.97 0.20
C ASP A 338 -18.19 -20.10 1.31
N ILE A 339 -17.36 -20.70 2.16
CA ILE A 339 -16.64 -19.97 3.20
C ILE A 339 -15.63 -18.99 2.60
N LEU A 340 -14.87 -19.38 1.58
CA LEU A 340 -13.93 -18.48 0.91
C LEU A 340 -14.61 -17.27 0.27
N GLN A 341 -15.85 -17.42 -0.22
CA GLN A 341 -16.65 -16.30 -0.73
C GLN A 341 -17.10 -15.34 0.38
N GLN A 342 -17.32 -15.85 1.60
CA GLN A 342 -17.73 -15.08 2.78
C GLN A 342 -16.56 -14.48 3.57
N ILE A 343 -15.31 -14.90 3.29
CA ILE A 343 -14.14 -14.36 4.00
C ILE A 343 -13.75 -13.02 3.41
N HIS A 344 -13.69 -12.03 4.30
CA HIS A 344 -13.10 -10.74 4.03
C HIS A 344 -11.57 -10.85 4.05
N SER A 345 -10.93 -10.28 3.04
CA SER A 345 -9.50 -10.04 3.00
C SER A 345 -9.05 -9.12 4.15
N ARG A 346 -7.73 -8.98 4.35
CA ARG A 346 -7.15 -8.10 5.38
C ARG A 346 -7.56 -6.63 5.27
N THR A 347 -8.11 -6.22 4.12
CA THR A 347 -8.62 -4.87 3.85
C THR A 347 -10.12 -4.73 4.08
N GLY A 348 -10.81 -5.77 4.60
CA GLY A 348 -12.24 -5.75 4.88
C GLY A 348 -13.13 -6.04 3.67
N THR A 349 -12.56 -6.36 2.51
CA THR A 349 -13.29 -6.66 1.27
C THR A 349 -13.29 -8.16 0.98
N ASN A 350 -14.39 -8.72 0.47
CA ASN A 350 -14.45 -10.14 0.08
C ASN A 350 -13.34 -10.51 -0.91
N TYR A 351 -12.89 -11.77 -0.88
CA TYR A 351 -11.95 -12.25 -1.88
C TYR A 351 -12.57 -12.20 -3.28
N ASN A 352 -11.81 -11.73 -4.27
CA ASN A 352 -12.26 -11.83 -5.65
C ASN A 352 -12.30 -13.31 -6.09
N ILE A 353 -13.22 -13.61 -7.01
CA ILE A 353 -13.45 -14.99 -7.50
C ILE A 353 -12.16 -15.60 -8.08
N LYS A 354 -11.31 -14.79 -8.72
CA LYS A 354 -10.00 -15.21 -9.26
C LYS A 354 -9.01 -15.68 -8.18
N THR A 355 -9.02 -15.05 -7.01
CA THR A 355 -8.18 -15.46 -5.87
C THR A 355 -8.69 -16.76 -5.27
N ILE A 356 -10.02 -16.91 -5.18
CA ILE A 356 -10.66 -18.17 -4.76
C ILE A 356 -10.30 -19.30 -5.74
N GLN A 357 -10.46 -19.08 -7.05
CA GLN A 357 -10.07 -20.04 -8.09
C GLN A 357 -8.59 -20.42 -7.99
N SER A 358 -7.70 -19.46 -7.72
CA SER A 358 -6.28 -19.73 -7.54
C SER A 358 -6.02 -20.57 -6.28
N CYS A 359 -6.76 -20.32 -5.19
CA CYS A 359 -6.69 -21.13 -3.97
C CYS A 359 -7.13 -22.58 -4.23
N ILE A 360 -8.28 -22.78 -4.90
CA ILE A 360 -8.76 -24.11 -5.28
C ILE A 360 -7.80 -24.80 -6.24
N SER A 361 -7.20 -24.07 -7.18
CA SER A 361 -6.18 -24.63 -8.08
C SER A 361 -4.95 -25.12 -7.31
N GLU A 362 -4.52 -24.38 -6.28
CA GLU A 362 -3.46 -24.84 -5.39
C GLU A 362 -3.88 -26.09 -4.60
N CYS A 363 -5.12 -26.16 -4.11
CA CYS A 363 -5.65 -27.34 -3.42
C CYS A 363 -5.63 -28.58 -4.32
N ARG A 364 -5.97 -28.44 -5.61
CA ARG A 364 -5.84 -29.53 -6.60
C ARG A 364 -4.41 -30.04 -6.67
N LEU A 365 -3.43 -29.15 -6.78
CA LEU A 365 -2.01 -29.50 -6.84
C LEU A 365 -1.50 -30.17 -5.55
N VAL A 366 -1.94 -29.68 -4.39
CA VAL A 366 -1.62 -30.29 -3.09
C VAL A 366 -2.18 -31.71 -3.03
N PHE A 367 -3.45 -31.89 -3.38
CA PHE A 367 -4.11 -33.20 -3.34
C PHE A 367 -3.40 -34.20 -4.25
N ASP A 368 -3.16 -33.84 -5.52
CA ASP A 368 -2.46 -34.66 -6.51
C ASP A 368 -1.04 -35.03 -6.02
N TRP A 369 -0.35 -34.09 -5.39
CA TRP A 369 0.99 -34.32 -4.83
C TRP A 369 0.97 -35.30 -3.65
N ILE A 370 0.00 -35.20 -2.73
CA ILE A 370 -0.13 -36.12 -1.60
C ILE A 370 -0.51 -37.52 -2.09
N VAL A 371 -1.43 -37.63 -3.06
CA VAL A 371 -1.80 -38.90 -3.71
C VAL A 371 -0.57 -39.59 -4.28
N LYS A 372 0.22 -38.87 -5.11
CA LYS A 372 1.44 -39.39 -5.71
C LYS A 372 2.47 -39.81 -4.65
N LYS A 373 2.62 -39.03 -3.58
CA LYS A 373 3.60 -39.31 -2.53
C LYS A 373 3.22 -40.50 -1.63
N LYS A 374 1.93 -40.76 -1.46
CA LYS A 374 1.41 -41.91 -0.70
C LYS A 374 1.13 -43.14 -1.58
N GLU A 375 1.42 -43.06 -2.87
CA GLU A 375 1.17 -44.13 -3.86
C GLU A 375 -0.31 -44.60 -3.90
N LYS A 376 -1.25 -43.68 -3.64
CA LYS A 376 -2.69 -43.95 -3.58
C LYS A 376 -3.41 -43.63 -4.88
N ASN A 377 -3.03 -44.27 -5.98
CA ASN A 377 -3.49 -43.93 -7.34
C ASN A 377 -5.00 -44.13 -7.59
N SER A 378 -5.75 -44.72 -6.65
CA SER A 378 -7.19 -44.98 -6.76
C SER A 378 -8.10 -43.88 -6.20
N ILE A 379 -7.54 -42.79 -5.65
CA ILE A 379 -8.34 -41.70 -5.06
C ILE A 379 -8.52 -40.57 -6.08
N ASP A 380 -9.78 -40.30 -6.43
CA ASP A 380 -10.13 -39.16 -7.27
C ASP A 380 -10.05 -37.84 -6.51
N ASN A 381 -9.61 -36.79 -7.20
CA ASN A 381 -9.43 -35.47 -6.61
C ASN A 381 -10.76 -34.69 -6.55
N PRO A 382 -11.35 -34.47 -5.36
CA PRO A 382 -12.65 -33.82 -5.20
C PRO A 382 -12.62 -32.35 -5.65
N PHE A 383 -11.46 -31.68 -5.58
CA PHE A 383 -11.31 -30.29 -6.01
C PHE A 383 -11.44 -30.12 -7.53
N ARG A 384 -11.35 -31.20 -8.31
CA ARG A 384 -11.56 -31.18 -9.77
C ARG A 384 -13.04 -31.27 -10.15
N ALA A 385 -13.90 -31.76 -9.26
CA ALA A 385 -15.34 -31.87 -9.52
C ALA A 385 -16.03 -30.50 -9.62
N ILE A 386 -15.50 -29.48 -8.94
CA ILE A 386 -16.09 -28.14 -8.93
C ILE A 386 -15.31 -27.21 -9.85
N ILE A 387 -16.00 -26.66 -10.85
CA ILE A 387 -15.44 -25.72 -11.84
C ILE A 387 -16.13 -24.36 -11.68
N LEU A 388 -15.33 -23.33 -11.39
CA LEU A 388 -15.81 -21.95 -11.38
C LEU A 388 -15.84 -21.43 -12.82
N HIS A 389 -17.03 -21.28 -13.39
CA HIS A 389 -17.24 -20.71 -14.73
C HIS A 389 -17.21 -19.17 -14.71
N ASN A 390 -16.92 -18.54 -15.86
CA ASN A 390 -16.99 -17.09 -16.08
C ASN A 390 -16.13 -16.20 -15.16
N VAL A 391 -15.09 -16.76 -14.53
CA VAL A 391 -14.21 -16.01 -13.60
C VAL A 391 -13.54 -14.80 -14.27
N GLU A 392 -13.28 -14.87 -15.58
CA GLU A 392 -12.68 -13.78 -16.33
C GLU A 392 -13.56 -12.54 -16.46
N ALA A 393 -14.89 -12.71 -16.49
CA ALA A 393 -15.84 -11.59 -16.55
C ALA A 393 -15.78 -10.70 -15.30
N PHE A 394 -15.32 -11.26 -14.17
CA PHE A 394 -15.13 -10.54 -12.91
C PHE A 394 -13.72 -9.94 -12.74
N SER A 395 -12.89 -10.00 -13.79
CA SER A 395 -11.58 -9.36 -13.76
C SER A 395 -11.60 -8.06 -14.55
N GLU A 396 -11.28 -6.94 -13.88
CA GLU A 396 -11.09 -5.65 -14.53
C GLU A 396 -9.99 -5.77 -15.59
N SER A 397 -10.31 -5.43 -16.84
CA SER A 397 -9.31 -5.32 -17.89
C SER A 397 -8.47 -4.07 -17.59
N THR A 398 -7.14 -4.22 -17.58
CA THR A 398 -6.25 -3.05 -17.51
C THR A 398 -6.46 -2.22 -18.78
N SER A 399 -6.66 -0.91 -18.69
CA SER A 399 -6.75 -0.03 -19.86
C SER A 399 -5.37 0.22 -20.50
N TYR A 400 -5.32 0.71 -21.73
CA TYR A 400 -4.11 1.34 -22.27
C TYR A 400 -4.01 2.78 -21.75
N ILE A 401 -2.83 3.39 -21.82
CA ILE A 401 -2.64 4.80 -21.46
C ILE A 401 -3.14 5.69 -22.62
N PRO A 402 -4.10 6.61 -22.42
CA PRO A 402 -4.54 7.54 -23.44
C PRO A 402 -3.43 8.46 -23.93
N GLU A 403 -3.47 8.89 -25.20
CA GLU A 403 -2.43 9.73 -25.81
C GLU A 403 -2.25 11.07 -25.09
N GLU A 404 -3.35 11.68 -24.63
CA GLU A 404 -3.34 12.92 -23.83
C GLU A 404 -2.52 12.76 -22.54
N VAL A 405 -2.74 11.65 -21.82
CA VAL A 405 -2.01 11.31 -20.60
C VAL A 405 -0.53 11.03 -20.92
N ILE A 406 -0.24 10.34 -22.03
CA ILE A 406 1.15 10.09 -22.47
C ILE A 406 1.87 11.40 -22.74
N LYS A 407 1.23 12.34 -23.44
CA LYS A 407 1.79 13.66 -23.75
C LYS A 407 2.12 14.43 -22.47
N MET A 408 1.16 14.53 -21.54
CA MET A 408 1.36 15.21 -20.25
C MET A 408 2.49 14.55 -19.42
N LEU A 409 2.57 13.22 -19.42
CA LEU A 409 3.65 12.50 -18.75
C LEU A 409 5.01 12.75 -19.39
N LYS A 410 5.11 12.75 -20.73
CA LYS A 410 6.35 13.04 -21.46
C LYS A 410 6.86 14.44 -21.17
N GLU A 411 5.97 15.44 -21.14
CA GLU A 411 6.32 16.84 -20.85
C GLU A 411 6.95 17.03 -19.46
N LYS A 412 6.56 16.20 -18.48
CA LYS A 412 7.05 16.27 -17.09
C LYS A 412 8.01 15.14 -16.71
N LEU A 413 8.39 14.29 -17.66
CA LEU A 413 9.20 13.10 -17.42
C LEU A 413 10.56 13.42 -16.78
N ASN A 414 11.14 14.57 -17.16
CA ASN A 414 12.45 15.03 -16.70
C ASN A 414 12.53 15.27 -15.18
N GLU A 415 11.40 15.44 -14.49
CA GLU A 415 11.35 15.59 -13.02
C GLU A 415 11.48 14.28 -12.26
N LEU A 416 11.28 13.15 -12.94
CA LEU A 416 11.44 11.84 -12.33
C LEU A 416 12.93 11.49 -12.17
N PRO A 417 13.30 10.62 -11.23
CA PRO A 417 14.66 10.08 -11.17
C PRO A 417 15.06 9.42 -12.50
N ARG A 418 16.32 9.58 -12.94
CA ARG A 418 16.81 9.06 -14.23
C ARG A 418 16.48 7.59 -14.50
N PHE A 419 16.61 6.72 -13.49
CA PHE A 419 16.28 5.31 -13.62
C PHE A 419 14.78 5.06 -13.90
N VAL A 420 13.89 5.92 -13.38
CA VAL A 420 12.44 5.84 -13.63
C VAL A 420 12.14 6.28 -15.05
N GLN A 421 12.77 7.36 -15.51
CA GLN A 421 12.68 7.82 -16.90
C GLN A 421 13.12 6.71 -17.84
N ALA A 422 14.30 6.12 -17.60
CA ALA A 422 14.82 5.03 -18.41
C ALA A 422 13.88 3.82 -18.45
N ALA A 423 13.41 3.37 -17.27
CA ALA A 423 12.50 2.24 -17.21
C ALA A 423 11.18 2.50 -17.96
N TRP A 424 10.59 3.69 -17.80
CA TRP A 424 9.35 4.06 -18.48
C TRP A 424 9.54 4.16 -20.00
N THR A 425 10.61 4.82 -20.46
CA THR A 425 10.94 4.93 -21.89
C THR A 425 11.14 3.57 -22.54
N ILE A 426 11.84 2.64 -21.87
CA ILE A 426 12.00 1.26 -22.36
C ILE A 426 10.63 0.59 -22.48
N MET A 427 9.80 0.62 -21.44
CA MET A 427 8.48 -0.03 -21.47
C MET A 427 7.54 0.55 -22.52
N MET A 428 7.54 1.88 -22.72
CA MET A 428 6.66 2.55 -23.68
C MET A 428 7.07 2.36 -25.13
N ASN A 429 8.34 2.06 -25.40
CA ASN A 429 8.81 1.78 -26.76
C ASN A 429 8.78 0.28 -27.10
N THR A 430 8.95 -0.60 -26.11
CA THR A 430 9.15 -2.04 -26.37
C THR A 430 8.01 -2.92 -25.89
N GLY A 431 7.23 -2.48 -24.90
CA GLY A 431 6.15 -3.29 -24.30
C GLY A 431 6.63 -4.47 -23.45
N ILE A 432 7.94 -4.57 -23.16
CA ILE A 432 8.47 -5.61 -22.26
C ILE A 432 8.03 -5.37 -20.82
N ARG A 433 7.98 -6.43 -20.00
CA ARG A 433 7.50 -6.36 -18.62
C ARG A 433 8.50 -5.62 -17.75
N ILE A 434 8.02 -4.88 -16.76
CA ILE A 434 8.90 -4.18 -15.81
C ILE A 434 9.94 -5.09 -15.13
N SER A 435 9.59 -6.35 -14.86
CA SER A 435 10.54 -7.32 -14.30
C SER A 435 11.66 -7.68 -15.27
N GLU A 436 11.41 -7.61 -16.57
CA GLU A 436 12.42 -7.84 -17.62
C GLU A 436 13.31 -6.60 -17.74
N VAL A 437 12.73 -5.39 -17.73
CA VAL A 437 13.46 -4.12 -17.70
C VAL A 437 14.46 -4.06 -16.54
N ILE A 438 14.00 -4.32 -15.31
CA ILE A 438 14.84 -4.25 -14.10
C ILE A 438 15.99 -5.28 -14.14
N ASN A 439 15.85 -6.37 -14.91
CA ASN A 439 16.88 -7.40 -15.04
C ASN A 439 17.71 -7.27 -16.34
N LEU A 440 17.60 -6.16 -17.08
CA LEU A 440 18.46 -5.89 -18.23
C LEU A 440 19.93 -5.84 -17.81
N LYS A 441 20.78 -6.44 -18.64
CA LYS A 441 22.24 -6.51 -18.45
C LYS A 441 22.95 -5.43 -19.26
N GLU A 442 24.22 -5.18 -18.99
CA GLU A 442 25.01 -4.17 -19.70
C GLU A 442 25.19 -4.47 -21.20
N ASP A 443 25.14 -5.74 -21.60
CA ASP A 443 25.19 -6.19 -23.00
C ASP A 443 23.79 -6.25 -23.66
N CYS A 444 22.81 -5.54 -23.12
CA CYS A 444 21.43 -5.63 -23.62
C CYS A 444 21.19 -4.95 -24.97
N VAL A 445 22.06 -4.04 -25.42
CA VAL A 445 21.95 -3.41 -26.75
C VAL A 445 22.98 -4.04 -27.66
N ILE A 446 22.49 -4.67 -28.73
CA ILE A 446 23.32 -5.35 -29.74
C ILE A 446 23.09 -4.64 -31.06
N TYR A 447 24.16 -4.38 -31.81
CA TYR A 447 24.05 -3.90 -33.19
C TYR A 447 24.25 -5.08 -34.14
N ASP A 448 23.27 -5.36 -34.99
CA ASP A 448 23.44 -6.33 -36.07
C ASP A 448 24.00 -5.61 -37.30
N THR A 449 25.20 -6.01 -37.72
CA THR A 449 25.88 -5.44 -38.88
C THR A 449 25.26 -5.86 -40.21
N LYS A 450 24.51 -6.96 -40.26
CA LYS A 450 23.85 -7.44 -41.48
C LYS A 450 22.58 -6.65 -41.77
N ASP A 451 21.76 -6.47 -40.74
CA ASP A 451 20.47 -5.79 -40.86
C ASP A 451 20.59 -4.27 -40.67
N SER A 452 21.73 -3.79 -40.17
CA SER A 452 21.94 -2.39 -39.78
C SER A 452 20.90 -1.89 -38.75
N VAL A 453 20.48 -2.80 -37.85
CA VAL A 453 19.44 -2.58 -36.84
C VAL A 453 20.00 -2.89 -35.46
N TYR A 454 19.60 -2.09 -34.46
CA TYR A 454 19.88 -2.38 -33.06
C TYR A 454 18.82 -3.32 -32.50
N TYR A 455 19.23 -4.26 -31.66
CA TYR A 455 18.36 -5.20 -30.96
C TYR A 455 18.50 -5.04 -29.45
N LEU A 456 17.36 -5.07 -28.75
CA LEU A 456 17.29 -5.22 -27.30
C LEU A 456 17.26 -6.71 -26.94
N LYS A 457 18.33 -7.19 -26.32
CA LYS A 457 18.47 -8.53 -25.77
C LYS A 457 18.02 -8.59 -24.32
N PHE A 458 17.05 -9.45 -24.02
CA PHE A 458 16.56 -9.67 -22.65
C PHE A 458 16.05 -11.10 -22.43
N ILE A 459 15.81 -11.46 -21.16
CA ILE A 459 15.27 -12.77 -20.78
C ILE A 459 13.81 -12.59 -20.36
N PRO A 460 12.83 -13.20 -21.07
CA PRO A 460 11.42 -13.16 -20.68
C PRO A 460 11.15 -14.08 -19.49
N HIS A 461 11.50 -13.63 -18.28
CA HIS A 461 11.47 -14.45 -17.05
C HIS A 461 10.12 -15.10 -16.74
N LYS A 462 8.99 -14.47 -17.13
CA LYS A 462 7.64 -15.01 -16.88
C LYS A 462 7.38 -16.28 -17.69
N THR A 463 7.92 -16.38 -18.90
CA THR A 463 7.68 -17.49 -19.82
C THR A 463 8.90 -18.40 -19.99
N LEU A 464 10.03 -18.06 -19.36
CA LEU A 464 11.31 -18.77 -19.45
C LEU A 464 11.20 -20.30 -19.25
N GLN A 465 10.47 -20.76 -18.23
CA GLN A 465 10.30 -22.19 -17.99
C GLN A 465 9.57 -22.89 -19.15
N TYR A 466 8.57 -22.23 -19.74
CA TYR A 466 7.82 -22.78 -20.87
C TYR A 466 8.66 -22.72 -22.16
N ARG A 467 9.42 -21.64 -22.38
CA ARG A 467 10.39 -21.55 -23.48
C ARG A 467 11.40 -22.70 -23.47
N ARG A 468 12.00 -22.97 -22.31
CA ARG A 468 12.94 -24.09 -22.12
C ARG A 468 12.30 -25.45 -22.41
N LYS A 469 11.03 -25.64 -22.02
CA LYS A 469 10.28 -26.87 -22.35
C LYS A 469 10.05 -27.05 -23.85
N LEU A 470 9.91 -25.94 -24.58
CA LEU A 470 9.80 -25.92 -26.04
C LEU A 470 11.16 -25.96 -26.76
N GLY A 471 12.28 -26.04 -26.04
CA GLY A 471 13.62 -26.03 -26.63
C GLY A 471 14.06 -24.67 -27.20
N LEU A 472 13.36 -23.59 -26.86
CA LEU A 472 13.71 -22.23 -27.31
C LEU A 472 14.86 -21.64 -26.48
N GLU A 473 15.60 -20.73 -27.09
CA GLU A 473 16.65 -19.98 -26.39
C GLU A 473 16.09 -19.13 -25.23
N ASP A 474 16.92 -18.98 -24.20
CA ASP A 474 16.61 -18.20 -23.01
C ASP A 474 16.48 -16.70 -23.32
N TYR A 475 17.23 -16.19 -24.30
CA TYR A 475 17.17 -14.81 -24.72
C TYR A 475 16.11 -14.59 -25.79
N HIS A 476 15.56 -13.38 -25.80
CA HIS A 476 14.73 -12.85 -26.87
C HIS A 476 15.34 -11.52 -27.33
N TYR A 477 15.20 -11.25 -28.62
CA TYR A 477 15.82 -10.12 -29.31
C TYR A 477 14.71 -9.30 -29.94
N LEU A 478 14.62 -8.03 -29.56
CA LEU A 478 13.60 -7.13 -30.06
C LEU A 478 14.26 -6.00 -30.87
N PRO A 479 13.90 -5.78 -32.14
CA PRO A 479 14.48 -4.69 -32.91
C PRO A 479 14.08 -3.33 -32.32
N ILE A 480 15.04 -2.42 -32.23
CA ILE A 480 14.87 -1.06 -31.70
C ILE A 480 15.43 -0.04 -32.70
N ASN A 481 14.54 0.74 -33.30
CA ASN A 481 14.92 1.78 -34.28
C ASN A 481 14.98 3.19 -33.65
N ASP A 482 14.46 3.36 -32.44
CA ASP A 482 14.47 4.65 -31.74
C ASP A 482 15.86 4.96 -31.15
N THR A 483 16.56 5.93 -31.76
CA THR A 483 17.86 6.42 -31.29
C THR A 483 17.79 6.99 -29.87
N ASN A 484 16.67 7.61 -29.47
CA ASN A 484 16.50 8.13 -28.12
C ASN A 484 16.45 7.00 -27.10
N LEU A 485 15.73 5.90 -27.39
CA LEU A 485 15.71 4.71 -26.54
C LEU A 485 17.12 4.14 -26.35
N ILE A 486 17.90 4.01 -27.42
CA ILE A 486 19.28 3.51 -27.37
C ILE A 486 20.14 4.42 -26.46
N ASN A 487 20.05 5.73 -26.64
CA ASN A 487 20.77 6.71 -25.83
C ASN A 487 20.39 6.61 -24.34
N VAL A 488 19.11 6.45 -24.04
CA VAL A 488 18.61 6.29 -22.67
C VAL A 488 19.16 5.02 -22.02
N ILE A 489 19.20 3.90 -22.73
CA ILE A 489 19.77 2.64 -22.22
C ILE A 489 21.27 2.79 -22.00
N ASN A 490 22.00 3.36 -22.96
CA ASN A 490 23.44 3.58 -22.85
C ASN A 490 23.80 4.53 -21.69
N GLN A 491 22.98 5.57 -21.47
CA GLN A 491 23.16 6.46 -20.32
C GLN A 491 22.91 5.72 -19.00
N GLN A 492 21.90 4.84 -18.93
CA GLN A 492 21.66 3.99 -17.74
C GLN A 492 22.82 3.01 -17.48
N ILE A 493 23.40 2.44 -18.53
CA ILE A 493 24.62 1.61 -18.48
C ILE A 493 25.78 2.42 -17.92
N LYS A 494 25.98 3.65 -18.39
CA LYS A 494 27.04 4.54 -17.91
C LYS A 494 26.85 4.94 -16.45
N ASP A 495 25.64 5.36 -16.08
CA ASP A 495 25.30 5.84 -14.73
C ASP A 495 25.46 4.75 -13.65
N THR A 496 25.43 3.47 -14.03
CA THR A 496 25.57 2.35 -13.08
C THR A 496 26.90 1.60 -13.19
N LYS A 497 27.86 2.07 -13.99
CA LYS A 497 29.16 1.41 -14.24
C LYS A 497 29.93 1.12 -12.95
N ASP A 498 30.19 2.14 -12.13
CA ASP A 498 30.97 1.99 -10.89
C ASP A 498 30.32 0.99 -9.92
N LEU A 499 28.98 1.02 -9.82
CA LEU A 499 28.23 0.08 -8.99
C LEU A 499 28.34 -1.36 -9.53
N ARG A 500 28.34 -1.56 -10.84
CA ARG A 500 28.50 -2.89 -11.45
C ARG A 500 29.90 -3.45 -11.20
N GLU A 501 30.94 -2.65 -11.44
CA GLU A 501 32.34 -3.07 -11.28
C GLU A 501 32.68 -3.44 -9.83
N ILE A 502 32.27 -2.61 -8.87
CA ILE A 502 32.52 -2.86 -7.43
C ILE A 502 31.82 -4.14 -6.96
N ASN A 503 30.63 -4.44 -7.48
CA ASN A 503 29.77 -5.51 -6.96
C ASN A 503 29.72 -6.76 -7.83
N LYS A 504 30.49 -6.80 -8.93
CA LYS A 504 30.51 -7.92 -9.91
C LYS A 504 29.11 -8.31 -10.40
N GLU A 505 28.26 -7.32 -10.63
CA GLU A 505 26.88 -7.49 -11.10
C GLU A 505 26.73 -6.85 -12.48
N ASN A 506 26.05 -7.52 -13.41
CA ASN A 506 25.94 -7.04 -14.80
C ASN A 506 24.63 -6.32 -15.10
N LYS A 507 23.69 -6.30 -14.16
CA LYS A 507 22.40 -5.61 -14.31
C LYS A 507 22.54 -4.09 -14.27
N ILE A 508 21.74 -3.38 -15.06
CA ILE A 508 21.86 -1.93 -15.25
C ILE A 508 20.93 -1.11 -14.34
N PHE A 509 19.97 -1.74 -13.66
CA PHE A 509 19.03 -1.07 -12.74
C PHE A 509 19.41 -1.29 -11.27
N LEU A 510 20.65 -0.91 -10.93
CA LEU A 510 21.20 -1.02 -9.59
C LEU A 510 21.09 0.28 -8.81
N LYS A 511 20.98 0.15 -7.49
CA LYS A 511 21.17 1.25 -6.57
C LYS A 511 22.02 0.85 -5.38
N ASN A 512 22.80 1.81 -4.91
CA ASN A 512 23.48 1.70 -3.64
C ASN A 512 22.52 2.11 -2.51
N THR A 513 22.44 1.30 -1.47
CA THR A 513 21.71 1.65 -0.25
C THR A 513 22.66 1.55 0.94
N PRO A 514 22.33 2.15 2.09
CA PRO A 514 23.14 1.98 3.30
C PRO A 514 23.32 0.52 3.74
N LYS A 515 22.50 -0.41 3.24
CA LYS A 515 22.52 -1.85 3.56
C LYS A 515 23.27 -2.69 2.51
N GLY A 516 23.78 -2.06 1.45
CA GLY A 516 24.38 -2.72 0.30
C GLY A 516 23.64 -2.44 -1.00
N VAL A 517 24.13 -3.05 -2.07
CA VAL A 517 23.59 -2.89 -3.42
C VAL A 517 22.41 -3.83 -3.65
N LYS A 518 21.38 -3.31 -4.31
CA LYS A 518 20.22 -4.09 -4.77
C LYS A 518 19.60 -3.50 -6.04
N LEU A 519 18.64 -4.22 -6.61
CA LEU A 519 17.86 -3.74 -7.74
C LEU A 519 16.84 -2.66 -7.32
N TYR A 520 16.51 -1.77 -8.27
CA TYR A 520 15.30 -0.97 -8.16
C TYR A 520 14.05 -1.87 -8.15
N SER A 521 13.05 -1.52 -7.36
CA SER A 521 11.81 -2.29 -7.27
C SER A 521 10.71 -1.71 -8.16
N ASN A 522 9.83 -2.58 -8.66
CA ASN A 522 8.65 -2.18 -9.45
C ASN A 522 7.84 -1.10 -8.71
N GLN A 523 7.64 -1.26 -7.39
CA GLN A 523 6.86 -0.32 -6.60
C GLN A 523 7.50 1.07 -6.51
N GLU A 524 8.82 1.20 -6.57
CA GLU A 524 9.48 2.52 -6.56
C GLU A 524 9.19 3.29 -7.84
N ILE A 525 9.27 2.61 -8.98
CA ILE A 525 9.00 3.20 -10.30
C ILE A 525 7.53 3.60 -10.40
N SER A 526 6.60 2.70 -10.05
CA SER A 526 5.16 3.01 -10.06
C SER A 526 4.78 4.13 -9.09
N ARG A 527 5.37 4.19 -7.89
CA ARG A 527 5.12 5.29 -6.93
C ARG A 527 5.65 6.62 -7.44
N ALA A 528 6.84 6.64 -8.06
CA ALA A 528 7.41 7.87 -8.61
C ALA A 528 6.51 8.45 -9.72
N ILE A 529 6.06 7.61 -10.66
CA ILE A 529 5.17 8.02 -11.75
C ILE A 529 3.81 8.48 -11.21
N ASN A 530 3.19 7.72 -10.30
CA ASN A 530 1.91 8.12 -9.69
C ASN A 530 2.04 9.40 -8.84
N GLY A 531 3.20 9.62 -8.20
CA GLY A 531 3.50 10.87 -7.51
C GLY A 531 3.56 12.06 -8.47
N LEU A 532 4.14 11.89 -9.65
CA LEU A 532 4.14 12.90 -10.71
C LEU A 532 2.72 13.19 -11.22
N ILE A 533 1.92 12.14 -11.46
CA ILE A 533 0.52 12.27 -11.87
C ILE A 533 -0.28 13.07 -10.84
N HIS A 534 -0.14 12.74 -9.56
CA HIS A 534 -0.79 13.48 -8.47
C HIS A 534 -0.31 14.94 -8.40
N LYS A 535 0.99 15.19 -8.55
CA LYS A 535 1.57 16.53 -8.49
C LYS A 535 1.02 17.46 -9.57
N TYR A 536 0.81 16.94 -10.77
CA TYR A 536 0.35 17.70 -11.93
C TYR A 536 -1.14 17.52 -12.27
N ASN A 537 -1.88 16.81 -11.42
CA ASN A 537 -3.30 16.49 -11.64
C ASN A 537 -3.56 15.96 -13.06
N ILE A 538 -2.77 14.98 -13.50
CA ILE A 538 -2.90 14.38 -14.83
C ILE A 538 -4.15 13.48 -14.84
N CYS A 539 -5.19 13.93 -15.54
CA CYS A 539 -6.47 13.23 -15.64
C CYS A 539 -6.68 12.60 -17.03
N ASP A 540 -7.62 11.67 -17.12
CA ASP A 540 -8.19 11.21 -18.39
C ASP A 540 -9.24 12.20 -18.93
N ARG A 541 -9.87 11.82 -20.06
CA ARG A 541 -10.91 12.60 -20.76
C ARG A 541 -12.13 12.90 -19.88
N ASP A 542 -12.43 12.03 -18.92
CA ASP A 542 -13.56 12.18 -18.00
C ASP A 542 -13.21 13.05 -16.78
N GLY A 543 -11.99 13.59 -16.74
CA GLY A 543 -11.50 14.40 -15.64
C GLY A 543 -11.08 13.58 -14.40
N VAL A 544 -11.01 12.26 -14.52
CA VAL A 544 -10.62 11.36 -13.42
C VAL A 544 -9.09 11.27 -13.36
N LEU A 545 -8.54 11.38 -12.15
CA LEU A 545 -7.09 11.30 -11.95
C LEU A 545 -6.54 9.96 -12.43
N TRP A 546 -5.55 10.01 -13.33
CA TRP A 546 -5.00 8.80 -13.92
C TRP A 546 -4.23 7.96 -12.89
N LYS A 547 -4.44 6.64 -12.91
CA LYS A 547 -3.72 5.70 -12.05
C LYS A 547 -2.81 4.81 -12.87
N TYR A 548 -1.50 5.10 -12.80
CA TYR A 548 -0.49 4.38 -13.54
C TYR A 548 -0.19 2.98 -12.97
N THR A 549 -0.17 1.99 -13.86
CA THR A 549 0.40 0.65 -13.61
C THR A 549 1.31 0.24 -14.78
N HIS A 550 2.37 -0.53 -14.49
CA HIS A 550 3.33 -0.94 -15.52
C HIS A 550 2.72 -1.72 -16.69
N HIS A 551 1.63 -2.45 -16.46
CA HIS A 551 1.01 -3.26 -17.50
C HIS A 551 0.33 -2.40 -18.59
N GLN A 552 -0.06 -1.16 -18.25
CA GLN A 552 -0.67 -0.24 -19.21
C GLN A 552 0.31 0.12 -20.35
N CYS A 553 1.61 0.30 -20.07
CA CYS A 553 2.61 0.57 -21.11
C CYS A 553 2.61 -0.51 -22.20
N ARG A 554 2.57 -1.77 -21.78
CA ARG A 554 2.52 -2.92 -22.69
C ARG A 554 1.24 -2.95 -23.52
N LYS A 555 0.09 -2.63 -22.92
CA LYS A 555 -1.18 -2.51 -23.64
C LYS A 555 -1.14 -1.36 -24.65
N THR A 556 -0.60 -0.20 -24.28
CA THR A 556 -0.40 0.91 -25.22
C THR A 556 0.47 0.51 -26.41
N VAL A 557 1.58 -0.19 -26.18
CA VAL A 557 2.44 -0.69 -27.29
C VAL A 557 1.67 -1.66 -28.18
N ALA A 558 0.89 -2.58 -27.61
CA ALA A 558 0.04 -3.49 -28.39
C ALA A 558 -0.96 -2.71 -29.26
N VAL A 559 -1.65 -1.72 -28.68
CA VAL A 559 -2.60 -0.84 -29.40
C VAL A 559 -1.90 -0.11 -30.55
N ASN A 560 -0.72 0.45 -30.31
CA ASN A 560 0.04 1.16 -31.33
C ASN A 560 0.46 0.23 -32.48
N LEU A 561 0.92 -0.98 -32.19
CA LEU A 561 1.29 -1.96 -33.21
C LEU A 561 0.08 -2.36 -34.06
N PHE A 562 -1.05 -2.67 -33.45
CA PHE A 562 -2.29 -2.98 -34.18
C PHE A 562 -2.79 -1.81 -35.02
N THR A 563 -2.70 -0.59 -34.47
CA THR A 563 -3.11 0.64 -35.19
C THR A 563 -2.22 0.88 -36.41
N ASN A 564 -0.96 0.47 -36.35
CA ASN A 564 -0.01 0.53 -37.46
C ASN A 564 -0.07 -0.69 -38.39
N GLY A 565 -1.08 -1.56 -38.26
CA GLY A 565 -1.34 -2.67 -39.19
C GLY A 565 -0.61 -3.98 -38.88
N ALA A 566 0.00 -4.12 -37.69
CA ALA A 566 0.63 -5.38 -37.31
C ALA A 566 -0.40 -6.50 -37.07
N THR A 567 -0.07 -7.72 -37.50
CA THR A 567 -0.87 -8.93 -37.29
C THR A 567 -0.85 -9.40 -35.83
N VAL A 568 -1.79 -10.27 -35.46
CA VAL A 568 -1.86 -10.86 -34.11
C VAL A 568 -0.59 -11.67 -33.81
N GLU A 569 -0.07 -12.38 -34.81
CA GLU A 569 1.15 -13.19 -34.72
C GLU A 569 2.37 -12.30 -34.45
N GLU A 570 2.55 -11.22 -35.22
CA GLU A 570 3.64 -10.27 -35.04
C GLU A 570 3.60 -9.58 -33.67
N VAL A 571 2.41 -9.13 -33.24
CA VAL A 571 2.25 -8.53 -31.91
C VAL A 571 2.49 -9.57 -30.81
N SER A 572 2.09 -10.83 -31.03
CA SER A 572 2.33 -11.92 -30.09
C SER A 572 3.82 -12.18 -29.91
N ASP A 573 4.58 -12.24 -31.00
CA ASP A 573 6.03 -12.43 -30.97
C ASP A 573 6.74 -11.23 -30.33
N TRP A 574 6.43 -10.00 -30.78
CA TRP A 574 6.95 -8.74 -30.22
C TRP A 574 6.78 -8.68 -28.70
N LEU A 575 5.60 -9.08 -28.22
CA LEU A 575 5.28 -9.06 -26.81
C LEU A 575 5.81 -10.28 -26.07
N THR A 576 6.41 -11.30 -26.70
CA THR A 576 6.83 -12.57 -26.08
C THR A 576 5.67 -13.41 -25.52
N HIS A 577 4.50 -13.33 -26.17
CA HIS A 577 3.38 -14.23 -25.92
C HIS A 577 3.60 -15.55 -26.66
N LEU A 578 3.61 -16.65 -25.90
CA LEU A 578 3.78 -18.02 -26.45
C LEU A 578 2.45 -18.65 -26.86
N ASP A 579 1.34 -17.97 -26.59
CA ASP A 579 -0.02 -18.33 -27.01
C ASP A 579 -0.72 -17.04 -27.44
N SER A 580 -1.36 -17.05 -28.60
CA SER A 580 -2.01 -15.90 -29.21
C SER A 580 -3.26 -15.46 -28.44
N LYS A 581 -3.83 -16.29 -27.55
CA LYS A 581 -5.05 -15.95 -26.78
C LYS A 581 -4.98 -14.60 -26.06
N SER A 582 -3.83 -14.29 -25.43
CA SER A 582 -3.67 -13.02 -24.72
C SER A 582 -3.61 -11.83 -25.69
N THR A 583 -2.99 -12.02 -26.85
CA THR A 583 -2.89 -11.01 -27.92
C THR A 583 -4.24 -10.80 -28.61
N MET A 584 -4.96 -11.89 -28.91
CA MET A 584 -6.33 -11.87 -29.45
C MET A 584 -7.28 -11.11 -28.56
N LYS A 585 -7.16 -11.27 -27.23
CA LYS A 585 -7.97 -10.48 -26.28
C LYS A 585 -7.68 -8.99 -26.40
N HIS A 586 -6.41 -8.59 -26.55
CA HIS A 586 -6.07 -7.18 -26.78
C HIS A 586 -6.62 -6.66 -28.11
N TYR A 587 -6.52 -7.45 -29.18
CA TYR A 587 -7.09 -7.12 -30.48
C TYR A 587 -8.61 -6.92 -30.38
N HIS A 588 -9.32 -7.85 -29.74
CA HIS A 588 -10.77 -7.77 -29.55
C HIS A 588 -11.18 -6.58 -28.68
N ASP A 589 -10.46 -6.29 -27.58
CA ASP A 589 -10.72 -5.11 -26.74
C ASP A 589 -10.63 -3.81 -27.58
N ILE A 590 -9.64 -3.71 -28.48
CA ILE A 590 -9.44 -2.55 -29.38
C ILE A 590 -10.56 -2.47 -30.43
N GLU A 591 -10.92 -3.61 -31.01
CA GLU A 591 -11.98 -3.69 -32.01
C GLU A 591 -13.32 -3.23 -31.43
N LEU A 592 -13.67 -3.68 -30.22
CA LEU A 592 -14.86 -3.23 -29.49
C LEU A 592 -14.83 -1.72 -29.20
N MET A 593 -13.67 -1.16 -28.86
CA MET A 593 -13.52 0.28 -28.63
C MET A 593 -13.73 1.08 -29.92
N LYS A 594 -13.13 0.66 -31.03
CA LYS A 594 -13.34 1.31 -32.35
C LYS A 594 -14.80 1.28 -32.78
N ILE A 595 -15.48 0.13 -32.58
CA ILE A 595 -16.91 0.01 -32.85
C ILE A 595 -17.71 1.00 -31.99
N ALA A 596 -17.40 1.10 -30.69
CA ALA A 596 -18.07 2.04 -29.80
C ALA A 596 -17.84 3.52 -30.18
N GLU A 597 -16.62 3.87 -30.62
CA GLU A 597 -16.30 5.22 -31.10
C GLU A 597 -17.05 5.56 -32.39
N LEU A 598 -17.10 4.64 -33.35
CA LEU A 598 -17.85 4.79 -34.60
C LEU A 598 -19.35 4.88 -34.35
N ASP A 599 -19.89 4.06 -33.44
CA ASP A 599 -21.28 4.14 -33.03
C ASP A 599 -21.56 5.52 -32.43
N ALA A 600 -20.72 6.02 -31.52
CA ALA A 600 -20.89 7.32 -30.91
C ALA A 600 -20.87 8.46 -31.94
N GLU A 601 -19.90 8.48 -32.86
CA GLU A 601 -19.81 9.48 -33.93
C GLU A 601 -21.02 9.41 -34.87
N TYR A 602 -21.45 8.19 -35.21
CA TYR A 602 -22.64 7.96 -36.01
C TYR A 602 -23.89 8.53 -35.35
N PHE A 603 -24.09 8.24 -34.06
CA PHE A 603 -25.21 8.76 -33.30
C PHE A 603 -25.16 10.29 -33.27
N ASP A 604 -24.01 10.90 -33.01
CA ASP A 604 -23.89 12.36 -32.99
C ASP A 604 -24.23 13.02 -34.34
N ILE A 605 -23.79 12.44 -35.47
CA ILE A 605 -24.19 12.90 -36.80
C ILE A 605 -25.70 12.74 -37.00
N MET A 606 -26.25 11.58 -36.65
CA MET A 606 -27.68 11.30 -36.82
C MET A 606 -28.56 12.22 -35.99
N PHE A 607 -28.19 12.46 -34.74
CA PHE A 607 -28.86 13.42 -33.86
C PHE A 607 -28.72 14.86 -34.37
N SER A 608 -27.56 15.21 -34.94
CA SER A 608 -27.33 16.53 -35.54
C SER A 608 -28.20 16.77 -36.77
N ASN A 609 -28.59 15.71 -37.49
CA ASN A 609 -29.44 15.79 -38.68
C ASN A 609 -30.94 15.70 -38.40
N LEU A 610 -31.37 15.64 -37.13
CA LEU A 610 -32.80 15.68 -36.80
C LEU A 610 -33.42 17.03 -37.13
N ASP A 611 -34.66 16.99 -37.65
CA ASP A 611 -35.45 18.19 -37.90
C ASP A 611 -35.59 19.02 -36.59
N LEU A 612 -35.53 20.35 -36.72
CA LEU A 612 -35.54 21.28 -35.59
C LEU A 612 -36.81 21.14 -34.73
N ASP A 613 -37.95 20.85 -35.34
CA ASP A 613 -39.22 20.62 -34.67
C ASP A 613 -39.24 19.37 -33.77
N ILE A 614 -38.33 18.43 -34.00
CA ILE A 614 -38.11 17.25 -33.16
C ILE A 614 -37.15 17.59 -32.03
N LYS A 615 -36.05 18.30 -32.34
CA LYS A 615 -35.02 18.69 -31.36
C LYS A 615 -35.56 19.61 -30.26
N ASP A 616 -36.35 20.62 -30.65
CA ASP A 616 -36.89 21.64 -29.73
C ASP A 616 -37.92 21.08 -28.73
N ARG A 617 -38.31 19.81 -28.89
CA ARG A 617 -39.22 19.10 -27.97
C ARG A 617 -38.50 18.39 -26.83
N TYR A 618 -37.18 18.22 -26.91
CA TYR A 618 -36.38 17.60 -25.87
C TYR A 618 -35.59 18.67 -25.09
N SER A 619 -35.68 18.66 -23.77
CA SER A 619 -34.72 19.36 -22.93
C SER A 619 -33.33 18.72 -23.02
N PRO A 620 -32.23 19.43 -22.67
CA PRO A 620 -30.88 18.87 -22.68
C PRO A 620 -30.73 17.58 -21.85
N SER A 621 -31.46 17.48 -20.73
CA SER A 621 -31.51 16.28 -19.89
C SER A 621 -32.29 15.13 -20.54
N GLU A 622 -33.44 15.41 -21.17
CA GLU A 622 -34.23 14.37 -21.86
C GLU A 622 -33.50 13.86 -23.10
N PHE A 623 -32.72 14.72 -23.76
CA PHE A 623 -31.88 14.35 -24.88
C PHE A 623 -30.77 13.38 -24.48
N LYS A 624 -30.19 13.55 -23.28
CA LYS A 624 -29.21 12.61 -22.73
C LYS A 624 -29.85 11.25 -22.42
N ASN A 625 -31.02 11.25 -21.76
CA ASN A 625 -31.77 10.03 -21.48
C ASN A 625 -32.20 9.30 -22.75
N LEU A 626 -32.60 10.05 -23.79
CA LEU A 626 -32.92 9.50 -25.10
C LEU A 626 -31.73 8.74 -25.70
N LYS A 627 -30.52 9.31 -25.63
CA LYS A 627 -29.29 8.62 -26.07
C LYS A 627 -29.08 7.32 -25.29
N ASP A 628 -29.23 7.36 -23.97
CA ASP A 628 -29.06 6.17 -23.12
C ASP A 628 -30.09 5.06 -23.44
N GLU A 629 -31.36 5.42 -23.64
CA GLU A 629 -32.44 4.49 -24.02
C GLU A 629 -32.20 3.83 -25.38
N ILE A 630 -31.60 4.57 -26.33
CA ILE A 630 -31.25 4.09 -27.65
C ILE A 630 -30.06 3.13 -27.59
N MET A 631 -29.04 3.46 -26.81
CA MET A 631 -27.87 2.60 -26.57
C MET A 631 -28.27 1.29 -25.87
N LEU A 632 -29.27 1.33 -24.99
CA LEU A 632 -29.84 0.16 -24.32
C LEU A 632 -30.79 -0.64 -25.24
N GLY A 633 -31.02 -0.20 -26.49
CA GLY A 633 -31.91 -0.86 -27.44
C GLY A 633 -33.40 -0.83 -27.06
N SER A 634 -33.77 -0.04 -26.05
CA SER A 634 -35.12 0.00 -25.48
C SER A 634 -36.15 0.62 -26.43
N ARG A 635 -35.68 1.27 -27.49
CA ARG A 635 -36.50 1.95 -28.51
C ARG A 635 -36.42 1.32 -29.90
N ASN A 636 -35.90 0.10 -30.01
CA ASN A 636 -35.85 -0.61 -31.30
C ASN A 636 -37.26 -0.71 -31.92
N THR A 637 -37.34 -0.55 -33.24
CA THR A 637 -38.60 -0.74 -33.97
C THR A 637 -39.06 -2.20 -33.88
N PRO A 638 -40.37 -2.47 -33.97
CA PRO A 638 -40.89 -3.84 -33.99
C PRO A 638 -40.25 -4.70 -35.08
N GLU A 639 -39.96 -4.13 -36.25
CA GLU A 639 -39.31 -4.86 -37.34
C GLU A 639 -37.77 -4.87 -37.22
N GLY A 640 -37.20 -4.34 -36.13
CA GLY A 640 -35.78 -4.44 -35.79
C GLY A 640 -34.81 -3.59 -36.64
N HIS A 641 -35.30 -2.92 -37.69
CA HIS A 641 -34.49 -2.19 -38.68
C HIS A 641 -34.03 -0.80 -38.24
N GLY A 642 -34.40 -0.34 -37.06
CA GLY A 642 -33.95 0.95 -36.54
C GLY A 642 -34.46 1.21 -35.14
N THR A 643 -34.41 2.47 -34.73
CA THR A 643 -34.75 2.95 -33.40
C THR A 643 -35.65 4.17 -33.51
N CYS A 644 -36.72 4.20 -32.71
CA CYS A 644 -37.70 5.29 -32.72
C CYS A 644 -37.29 6.41 -31.77
N ILE A 645 -37.28 7.65 -32.25
CA ILE A 645 -37.00 8.85 -31.43
C ILE A 645 -38.24 9.66 -31.09
N LYS A 646 -39.43 9.06 -31.19
CA LYS A 646 -40.69 9.75 -30.90
C LYS A 646 -40.71 10.21 -29.44
N HIS A 647 -40.90 11.51 -29.22
CA HIS A 647 -41.12 12.05 -27.87
C HIS A 647 -42.53 11.67 -27.38
N VAL A 648 -42.67 11.47 -26.06
CA VAL A 648 -43.96 11.07 -25.44
C VAL A 648 -45.08 12.08 -25.70
N SER A 649 -44.75 13.36 -25.91
CA SER A 649 -45.72 14.42 -26.23
C SER A 649 -46.44 14.23 -27.56
N PHE A 650 -45.92 13.41 -28.48
CA PHE A 650 -46.56 13.11 -29.76
C PHE A 650 -47.64 12.01 -29.66
N GLY A 651 -47.96 11.54 -28.45
CA GLY A 651 -48.98 10.51 -28.22
C GLY A 651 -48.64 9.11 -28.77
N PRO A 652 -49.62 8.19 -28.87
CA PRO A 652 -49.40 6.84 -29.40
C PRO A 652 -49.03 6.85 -30.90
N CYS A 653 -48.25 5.88 -31.36
CA CYS A 653 -47.90 5.77 -32.77
C CYS A 653 -49.08 5.22 -33.58
N HIS A 654 -49.41 5.87 -34.71
CA HIS A 654 -50.49 5.45 -35.61
C HIS A 654 -49.99 4.82 -36.92
N LYS A 655 -48.66 4.77 -37.15
CA LYS A 655 -48.07 4.13 -38.33
C LYS A 655 -48.00 2.62 -38.13
N LYS A 656 -48.36 1.85 -39.17
CA LYS A 656 -48.26 0.38 -39.21
C LYS A 656 -46.84 -0.12 -39.52
N LYS A 657 -46.08 0.63 -40.32
CA LYS A 657 -44.68 0.34 -40.67
C LYS A 657 -43.80 1.53 -40.27
N CYS A 658 -42.62 1.27 -39.71
CA CYS A 658 -41.70 2.33 -39.28
C CYS A 658 -40.90 2.95 -40.44
N VAL A 659 -40.83 2.26 -41.57
CA VAL A 659 -40.14 2.67 -42.80
C VAL A 659 -40.68 4.01 -43.33
N GLY A 660 -39.78 4.91 -43.73
CA GLY A 660 -40.15 6.26 -44.20
C GLY A 660 -40.71 7.18 -43.10
N CYS A 661 -40.59 6.81 -41.81
CA CYS A 661 -40.90 7.70 -40.71
C CYS A 661 -39.75 8.68 -40.47
N LYS A 662 -40.06 9.97 -40.31
CA LYS A 662 -39.08 11.01 -39.94
C LYS A 662 -38.45 10.79 -38.56
N MET A 663 -39.13 10.02 -37.71
CA MET A 663 -38.71 9.70 -36.34
C MET A 663 -37.98 8.35 -36.26
N LEU A 664 -37.64 7.75 -37.39
CA LEU A 664 -36.86 6.51 -37.47
C LEU A 664 -35.38 6.86 -37.67
N ILE A 665 -34.54 6.41 -36.74
CA ILE A 665 -33.09 6.40 -36.91
C ILE A 665 -32.66 4.96 -37.20
N THR A 666 -31.96 4.74 -38.31
CA THR A 666 -31.32 3.45 -38.62
C THR A 666 -29.79 3.60 -38.54
N GLY A 667 -29.00 2.54 -38.74
CA GLY A 667 -27.53 2.60 -38.84
C GLY A 667 -26.88 1.36 -39.45
N PRO A 668 -25.55 1.39 -39.69
CA PRO A 668 -24.79 0.29 -40.31
C PRO A 668 -25.04 -1.07 -39.64
N GLN A 669 -25.18 -1.11 -38.32
CA GLN A 669 -25.49 -2.30 -37.52
C GLN A 669 -26.86 -2.92 -37.84
N LYS A 670 -27.77 -2.18 -38.47
CA LYS A 670 -29.10 -2.66 -38.90
C LYS A 670 -29.13 -3.07 -40.37
N LEU A 671 -28.04 -2.91 -41.11
CA LEU A 671 -27.97 -3.16 -42.55
C LEU A 671 -28.42 -4.58 -42.91
N SER A 672 -28.03 -5.58 -42.13
CA SER A 672 -28.46 -6.98 -42.32
C SER A 672 -29.99 -7.10 -42.28
N MET A 673 -30.65 -6.46 -41.30
CA MET A 673 -32.11 -6.46 -41.20
C MET A 673 -32.76 -5.72 -42.38
N TRP A 674 -32.18 -4.62 -42.87
CA TRP A 674 -32.68 -3.96 -44.08
C TRP A 674 -32.59 -4.86 -45.31
N LYS A 675 -31.50 -5.62 -45.47
CA LYS A 675 -31.36 -6.62 -46.55
C LYS A 675 -32.40 -7.74 -46.42
N THR A 676 -32.65 -8.24 -45.21
CA THR A 676 -33.70 -9.22 -44.94
C THR A 676 -35.07 -8.70 -45.37
N LEU A 677 -35.46 -7.51 -44.89
CA LEU A 677 -36.74 -6.89 -45.24
C LEU A 677 -36.88 -6.65 -46.76
N TYR A 678 -35.80 -6.25 -47.44
CA TYR A 678 -35.80 -6.11 -48.89
C TYR A 678 -36.05 -7.46 -49.58
N SER A 679 -35.36 -8.52 -49.16
CA SER A 679 -35.52 -9.86 -49.74
C SER A 679 -36.91 -10.46 -49.51
N GLU A 680 -37.48 -10.28 -48.32
CA GLU A 680 -38.84 -10.72 -48.00
C GLU A 680 -39.88 -9.95 -48.82
N GLN A 681 -39.73 -8.63 -48.94
CA GLN A 681 -40.62 -7.79 -49.74
C GLN A 681 -40.53 -8.11 -51.23
N GLN A 682 -39.34 -8.41 -51.74
CA GLN A 682 -39.14 -8.82 -53.13
C GLN A 682 -39.82 -10.17 -53.40
N THR A 683 -39.62 -11.15 -52.51
CA THR A 683 -40.27 -12.46 -52.59
C THR A 683 -41.79 -12.34 -52.61
N TYR A 684 -42.35 -11.51 -51.72
CA TYR A 684 -43.79 -11.25 -51.66
C TYR A 684 -44.32 -10.65 -52.97
N LEU A 685 -43.61 -9.68 -53.55
CA LEU A 685 -43.98 -9.09 -54.84
C LEU A 685 -43.90 -10.12 -55.97
N ASP A 686 -42.86 -10.95 -56.02
CA ASP A 686 -42.69 -11.98 -57.05
C ASP A 686 -43.82 -13.04 -56.99
N GLU A 687 -44.21 -13.47 -55.79
CA GLU A 687 -45.36 -14.37 -55.58
C GLU A 687 -46.67 -13.72 -56.01
N TRP A 688 -46.87 -12.45 -55.64
CA TRP A 688 -48.08 -11.71 -56.00
C TRP A 688 -48.19 -11.52 -57.52
N ILE A 689 -47.10 -11.16 -58.18
CA ILE A 689 -47.00 -11.05 -59.65
C ILE A 689 -47.32 -12.40 -60.31
N LYS A 690 -46.78 -13.49 -59.78
CA LYS A 690 -47.04 -14.84 -60.29
C LYS A 690 -48.52 -15.19 -60.22
N VAL A 691 -49.19 -14.92 -59.09
CA VAL A 691 -50.64 -15.14 -58.93
C VAL A 691 -51.43 -14.29 -59.93
N MET A 692 -51.04 -13.04 -60.16
CA MET A 692 -51.74 -12.18 -61.14
C MET A 692 -51.60 -12.70 -62.57
N ILE A 693 -50.40 -13.17 -62.95
CA ILE A 693 -50.14 -13.78 -64.26
C ILE A 693 -50.93 -15.09 -64.42
N GLU A 694 -50.95 -15.95 -63.41
CA GLU A 694 -51.68 -17.23 -63.43
C GLU A 694 -53.20 -17.02 -63.60
N ASN A 695 -53.74 -15.94 -63.04
CA ASN A 695 -55.14 -15.57 -63.16
C ASN A 695 -55.47 -14.71 -64.41
N LYS A 696 -54.49 -14.45 -65.30
CA LYS A 696 -54.64 -13.63 -66.51
C LYS A 696 -55.19 -12.23 -66.24
N ILE A 697 -54.73 -11.62 -65.16
CA ILE A 697 -54.99 -10.21 -64.85
C ILE A 697 -53.83 -9.43 -65.46
N ASP A 698 -54.13 -8.43 -66.31
CA ASP A 698 -53.12 -7.71 -67.10
C ASP A 698 -52.87 -6.27 -66.58
N ASP A 699 -53.79 -5.74 -65.76
CA ASP A 699 -53.83 -4.37 -65.24
C ASP A 699 -53.38 -4.24 -63.76
N TRP A 700 -52.87 -5.32 -63.16
CA TRP A 700 -52.41 -5.35 -61.76
C TRP A 700 -51.34 -4.30 -61.42
N LYS A 701 -50.60 -3.80 -62.41
CA LYS A 701 -49.61 -2.73 -62.23
C LYS A 701 -50.24 -1.38 -61.86
N ASP A 702 -51.51 -1.18 -62.17
CA ASP A 702 -52.27 0.01 -61.84
C ASP A 702 -52.94 -0.08 -60.46
N TYR A 703 -52.88 -1.25 -59.81
CA TYR A 703 -53.46 -1.45 -58.49
C TYR A 703 -52.69 -0.64 -57.45
N ARG A 704 -53.42 0.08 -56.61
CA ARG A 704 -52.82 0.93 -55.56
C ARG A 704 -52.02 0.11 -54.56
N GLU A 705 -52.46 -1.11 -54.28
CA GLU A 705 -51.77 -2.06 -53.43
C GLU A 705 -50.40 -2.41 -54.03
N TYR A 706 -50.33 -2.73 -55.33
CA TYR A 706 -49.07 -3.01 -56.00
C TYR A 706 -48.11 -1.82 -55.96
N GLN A 707 -48.62 -0.64 -56.31
CA GLN A 707 -47.84 0.60 -56.31
C GLN A 707 -47.29 0.94 -54.91
N ALA A 708 -48.06 0.65 -53.86
CA ALA A 708 -47.60 0.83 -52.48
C ALA A 708 -46.49 -0.15 -52.11
N GLU A 709 -46.62 -1.42 -52.48
CA GLU A 709 -45.65 -2.47 -52.13
C GLU A 709 -44.34 -2.35 -52.94
N ILE A 710 -44.40 -1.91 -54.20
CA ILE A 710 -43.19 -1.63 -54.99
C ILE A 710 -42.47 -0.36 -54.52
N ASN A 711 -43.21 0.68 -54.11
CA ASN A 711 -42.63 1.86 -53.49
C ASN A 711 -41.94 1.51 -52.16
N LEU A 712 -42.52 0.60 -51.37
CA LEU A 712 -41.89 0.11 -50.15
C LEU A 712 -40.56 -0.62 -50.45
N LEU A 713 -40.54 -1.48 -51.47
CA LEU A 713 -39.30 -2.14 -51.93
C LEU A 713 -38.23 -1.12 -52.34
N GLN A 714 -38.63 -0.06 -53.06
CA GLN A 714 -37.74 1.01 -53.47
C GLN A 714 -37.15 1.76 -52.27
N ILE A 715 -37.96 2.09 -51.26
CA ILE A 715 -37.48 2.74 -50.03
C ILE A 715 -36.48 1.86 -49.27
N TYR A 716 -36.69 0.54 -49.23
CA TYR A 716 -35.72 -0.40 -48.68
C TYR A 716 -34.39 -0.34 -49.43
N GLY A 717 -34.43 -0.41 -50.77
CA GLY A 717 -33.24 -0.33 -51.63
C GLY A 717 -32.46 0.98 -51.45
N ASP A 718 -33.15 2.11 -51.46
CA ASP A 718 -32.54 3.44 -51.27
C ASP A 718 -31.85 3.57 -49.90
N THR A 719 -32.46 2.98 -48.86
CA THR A 719 -31.90 3.02 -47.50
C THR A 719 -30.65 2.15 -47.39
N ILE A 720 -30.67 0.95 -48.00
CA ILE A 720 -29.49 0.07 -48.09
C ILE A 720 -28.35 0.79 -48.79
N GLN A 721 -28.59 1.39 -49.97
CA GLN A 721 -27.55 2.12 -50.70
C GLN A 721 -26.93 3.26 -49.89
N LYS A 722 -27.74 4.03 -49.15
CA LYS A 722 -27.25 5.09 -48.27
C LYS A 722 -26.36 4.55 -47.16
N LEU A 723 -26.75 3.44 -46.53
CA LEU A 723 -25.96 2.79 -45.47
C LEU A 723 -24.66 2.22 -46.03
N GLU A 724 -24.70 1.53 -47.16
CA GLU A 724 -23.51 0.98 -47.81
C GLU A 724 -22.54 2.08 -48.26
N LYS A 725 -23.06 3.20 -48.78
CA LYS A 725 -22.25 4.38 -49.11
C LYS A 725 -21.60 4.97 -47.86
N PHE A 726 -22.37 5.12 -46.78
CA PHE A 726 -21.86 5.62 -45.50
C PHE A 726 -20.71 4.75 -44.95
N ILE A 727 -20.86 3.42 -45.03
CA ILE A 727 -19.84 2.43 -44.65
C ILE A 727 -18.59 2.57 -45.53
N LYS A 728 -18.75 2.61 -46.86
CA LYS A 728 -17.61 2.68 -47.81
C LYS A 728 -16.80 3.97 -47.71
N GLU A 729 -17.44 5.09 -47.40
CA GLU A 729 -16.76 6.38 -47.28
C GLU A 729 -15.91 6.52 -45.99
N ARG A 730 -16.12 5.66 -44.99
CA ARG A 730 -15.59 5.84 -43.62
C ARG A 730 -14.83 4.63 -43.06
N LEU A 731 -14.91 3.46 -43.69
CA LEU A 731 -14.29 2.21 -43.20
C LEU A 731 -13.24 1.66 -44.17
N SER A 732 -12.20 1.03 -43.63
CA SER A 732 -11.17 0.33 -44.42
C SER A 732 -11.74 -0.93 -45.12
N GLU A 733 -11.07 -1.41 -46.17
CA GLU A 733 -11.56 -2.54 -46.97
C GLU A 733 -11.83 -3.82 -46.14
N ASP A 734 -11.04 -4.09 -45.11
CA ASP A 734 -11.26 -5.26 -44.24
C ASP A 734 -12.44 -5.06 -43.27
N GLU A 735 -12.69 -3.83 -42.81
CA GLU A 735 -13.81 -3.49 -41.95
C GLU A 735 -15.15 -3.48 -42.71
N GLN A 736 -15.12 -3.07 -43.99
CA GLN A 736 -16.28 -3.12 -44.89
C GLN A 736 -16.83 -4.54 -45.02
N LYS A 737 -15.96 -5.56 -45.04
CA LYS A 737 -16.38 -6.97 -45.22
C LYS A 737 -17.37 -7.41 -44.14
N ARG A 738 -17.27 -6.89 -42.91
CA ARG A 738 -18.12 -7.30 -41.78
C ARG A 738 -19.57 -6.80 -41.89
N TYR A 739 -19.79 -5.67 -42.55
CA TYR A 739 -21.12 -5.10 -42.76
C TYR A 739 -21.70 -5.46 -44.13
N LEU A 740 -20.85 -5.57 -45.15
CA LEU A 740 -21.28 -5.79 -46.54
C LEU A 740 -21.39 -7.28 -46.91
N HIS A 741 -20.59 -8.16 -46.31
CA HIS A 741 -20.55 -9.61 -46.62
C HIS A 741 -21.17 -10.53 -45.55
N ASN A 742 -21.97 -9.97 -44.64
CA ASN A 742 -22.94 -10.76 -43.86
C ASN A 742 -24.31 -10.75 -44.53
#